data_AF-A0A4D9D729-F1
#
_entry.id   AF-A0A4D9D729-F1
#
_cell.length_a   1.000
_cell.length_b   1.000
_cell.length_c   1.000
_cell.angle_alpha   90.00
_cell.angle_beta   90.00
_cell.angle_gamma   90.00
#
_symmetry.space_group_name_H-M   'P 1'
#
loop_
_entity.id
_entity.type
_entity.pdbx_description
1 polymer ?
#
loop_
_entity_poly.entity_id
_entity_poly.type
_entity_poly.pdbx_seq_one_letter_code
_entity_poly.pdbx_strand_id
1 'polypeptide(L)'
;MSFGSNTYDARKVDATSASLVLSSVQQQEFDNFQRRFLVVQLLATFVDFLQGPYLYRLYENYNYDMNDIATLYLLGFCSSALSSPFAGILADMYGRRLGCMTFAVLQTASCLLLHYPSFALLAMGRVLSGIATSFLSTCFEAWMISEHNRRSFSPALLTNTFSIYVFMMGVAAVASGGVAGLAQEQGGVLAAFDVCAAAALGLAILIPLLWTEENYGRGRKWESGLRETLVEKAPTSIVDPSLVPAAAPPSTSPSWVPDSPNFLFQKAFPRGLLNILEEGKRDVVWLGLTQAFFEAAMFTWVFMWTPSLDTGEIPSLNLGLVFATLMLGVMCGSSVFRILTGGGGEGKGWKGGGGWSPETVLRGSLALGGHICTSRSSMDERRVGVLGGGQLGRMMAEAGHRLGIHLNILDPAGKASPAGQVASTSIEGSFRDEEKVLELASISDLLTVEIEHVNCEALDAAIAAGTPVQPLPQTIRVIQDKFQQKVYLQARGVPLPDFCDVPTLEAAYEAGRIFGYPLMLKAKRLAYDGKGNAVATTKDDVAAAFEQLGGRDVYAEKWAPFRKELAVMVVRSASEVRPYPVVETVQKDNICHTTITPAQISAAASKKAMIVASEAIAALEGTGIFGVELFLMPDDSILLNEIAPRPHNSGHYTMEACETDQFENHLRAVLGLPLGGTALKVGAAVMLNILGEGSTAETKMMMEKALAIPGAGIHWYGKGEAKKGRKMAHITFTGPSLFEIQARASAYGLLASFSLAPAVGIIMGSDSDLPTMKDAAGVLETFGVDYELTIVSAHRTPGRMYEYAQNAVQRGLQVIIAGAGGAAHLPGMVAALTPLPVIGVPVKSSTLSGVDSLYSICQMPKGVPVATVAIGNAANAGLLAVRILGSGQRDILGKMEGWLREQEGQVLVKAERLEKNGWKEYLGTPK
;
A
#
# COMPACT_ATOMS: atom_id res chain seq x y z
N MET A 1 -13.56 42.90 33.08
CA MET A 1 -15.01 42.98 32.78
C MET A 1 -15.17 42.48 31.34
N SER A 2 -15.29 41.19 31.00
CA SER A 2 -15.98 40.01 31.56
C SER A 2 -17.51 40.07 31.49
N PHE A 3 -18.03 39.58 30.36
CA PHE A 3 -19.25 38.78 30.14
C PHE A 3 -18.96 38.04 28.82
N GLY A 4 -18.89 36.72 28.66
CA GLY A 4 -19.41 35.59 29.43
C GLY A 4 -20.05 34.62 28.42
N SER A 5 -19.25 33.91 27.61
CA SER A 5 -19.75 32.94 26.62
C SER A 5 -19.75 31.52 27.20
N ASN A 6 -20.89 31.13 27.79
CA ASN A 6 -21.18 29.74 28.13
C ASN A 6 -21.61 28.98 26.87
N THR A 7 -20.67 28.26 26.24
CA THR A 7 -20.98 27.14 25.34
C THR A 7 -20.57 25.85 26.03
N TYR A 8 -21.52 24.93 26.12
CA TYR A 8 -21.38 23.64 26.79
C TYR A 8 -20.26 22.85 26.12
N ASP A 9 -19.17 22.67 26.85
CA ASP A 9 -17.95 22.04 26.38
C ASP A 9 -18.04 20.52 26.57
N ALA A 10 -18.21 19.78 25.47
CA ALA A 10 -18.15 18.32 25.47
C ALA A 10 -16.70 17.78 25.67
N ARG A 11 -15.71 18.64 25.94
CA ARG A 11 -14.29 18.30 26.19
C ARG A 11 -13.95 17.92 27.64
N LYS A 12 -14.94 17.66 28.50
CA LYS A 12 -14.70 17.11 29.85
C LYS A 12 -15.43 15.78 30.06
N VAL A 13 -14.96 14.74 29.39
CA VAL A 13 -14.97 13.39 29.94
C VAL A 13 -13.54 12.87 29.77
N ASP A 14 -12.86 12.67 30.89
CA ASP A 14 -11.45 12.29 30.95
C ASP A 14 -11.15 11.06 30.09
N ALA A 15 -10.15 11.20 29.21
CA ALA A 15 -9.56 10.13 28.41
C ALA A 15 -8.68 9.16 29.23
N THR A 16 -8.82 9.12 30.56
CA THR A 16 -8.29 8.07 31.44
C THR A 16 -9.29 6.95 31.71
N SER A 17 -10.39 6.87 30.95
CA SER A 17 -11.41 5.81 31.07
C SER A 17 -11.47 4.85 29.87
N ALA A 18 -10.30 4.49 29.31
CA ALA A 18 -10.17 3.30 28.46
C ALA A 18 -10.17 2.02 29.33
N SER A 19 -11.29 1.79 30.01
CA SER A 19 -11.85 0.50 30.43
C SER A 19 -13.06 0.78 31.32
N LEU A 20 -14.04 1.55 30.82
CA LEU A 20 -15.40 1.38 31.32
C LEU A 20 -15.89 0.05 30.77
N VAL A 21 -15.52 -1.04 31.46
CA VAL A 21 -16.29 -2.28 31.43
C VAL A 21 -17.71 -1.84 31.72
N LEU A 22 -18.60 -1.91 30.71
CA LEU A 22 -20.00 -1.65 30.92
C LEU A 22 -20.42 -2.50 32.11
N SER A 23 -21.08 -1.90 33.09
CA SER A 23 -21.69 -2.71 34.15
C SER A 23 -22.52 -3.82 33.49
N SER A 24 -22.64 -4.99 34.13
CA SER A 24 -23.42 -6.11 33.59
C SER A 24 -24.83 -5.68 33.13
N VAL A 25 -25.40 -4.69 33.82
CA VAL A 25 -26.68 -4.06 33.50
C VAL A 25 -26.62 -3.23 32.21
N GLN A 26 -25.61 -2.37 32.02
CA GLN A 26 -25.47 -1.57 30.80
C GLN A 26 -25.15 -2.42 29.56
N GLN A 27 -24.37 -3.50 29.73
CA GLN A 27 -24.12 -4.45 28.65
C GLN A 27 -25.42 -5.17 28.25
N GLN A 28 -26.20 -5.64 29.23
CA GLN A 28 -27.49 -6.29 28.98
C GLN A 28 -28.51 -5.33 28.33
N GLU A 29 -28.50 -4.05 28.71
CA GLU A 29 -29.33 -3.03 28.09
C GLU A 29 -28.94 -2.80 26.62
N PHE A 30 -27.63 -2.68 26.33
CA PHE A 30 -27.12 -2.54 24.98
C PHE A 30 -27.44 -3.75 24.10
N ASP A 31 -27.24 -4.97 24.62
CA ASP A 31 -27.53 -6.20 23.87
C ASP A 31 -29.01 -6.30 23.50
N ASN A 32 -29.91 -5.93 24.41
CA ASN A 32 -31.35 -5.87 24.14
C ASN A 32 -31.69 -4.80 23.10
N PHE A 33 -31.09 -3.62 23.19
CA PHE A 33 -31.25 -2.55 22.21
C PHE A 33 -30.76 -2.96 20.82
N GLN A 34 -29.55 -3.53 20.73
CA GLN A 34 -28.95 -4.03 19.50
C GLN A 34 -29.82 -5.11 18.84
N ARG A 35 -30.32 -6.08 19.63
CA ARG A 35 -31.21 -7.13 19.12
C ARG A 35 -32.50 -6.55 18.55
N ARG A 36 -33.13 -5.60 19.23
CA ARG A 36 -34.37 -4.95 18.75
C ARG A 36 -34.15 -4.18 17.44
N PHE A 37 -33.01 -3.53 17.28
CA PHE A 37 -32.64 -2.90 16.01
C PHE A 37 -32.44 -3.94 14.91
N LEU A 38 -31.58 -4.95 15.16
CA LEU A 38 -31.23 -5.96 14.17
C LEU A 38 -32.46 -6.76 13.68
N VAL A 39 -33.39 -7.12 14.55
CA VAL A 39 -34.62 -7.83 14.17
C VAL A 39 -35.45 -7.02 13.18
N VAL A 40 -35.67 -5.74 13.46
CA VAL A 40 -36.47 -4.84 12.62
C VAL A 40 -35.76 -4.58 11.29
N GLN A 41 -34.47 -4.24 11.35
CA GLN A 41 -33.67 -3.94 10.17
C GLN A 41 -33.56 -5.14 9.23
N LEU A 42 -33.25 -6.32 9.76
CA LEU A 42 -33.08 -7.53 8.95
C LEU A 42 -34.40 -7.99 8.33
N LEU A 43 -35.52 -7.84 9.03
CA LEU A 43 -36.84 -8.11 8.45
C LEU A 43 -37.17 -7.11 7.33
N ALA A 44 -36.82 -5.83 7.49
CA ALA A 44 -37.01 -4.83 6.45
C ALA A 44 -36.19 -5.14 5.19
N THR A 45 -34.92 -5.52 5.34
CA THR A 45 -34.08 -5.95 4.22
C THR A 45 -34.60 -7.24 3.57
N PHE A 46 -35.03 -8.22 4.38
CA PHE A 46 -35.64 -9.46 3.89
C PHE A 46 -36.87 -9.18 3.02
N VAL A 47 -37.75 -8.27 3.46
CA VAL A 47 -38.93 -7.85 2.71
C VAL A 47 -38.55 -7.24 1.36
N ASP A 48 -37.56 -6.35 1.32
CA ASP A 48 -37.11 -5.72 0.07
C ASP A 48 -36.56 -6.75 -0.92
N PHE A 49 -35.76 -7.71 -0.44
CA PHE A 49 -35.14 -8.73 -1.28
C PHE A 49 -36.09 -9.82 -1.79
N LEU A 50 -37.24 -10.05 -1.12
CA LEU A 50 -38.21 -11.09 -1.53
C LEU A 50 -38.73 -10.90 -2.97
N GLN A 51 -38.84 -9.66 -3.44
CA GLN A 51 -39.42 -9.35 -4.75
C GLN A 51 -38.43 -9.50 -5.91
N GLY A 52 -37.14 -9.31 -5.62
CA GLY A 52 -36.09 -9.17 -6.62
C GLY A 52 -36.02 -10.31 -7.64
N PRO A 53 -36.04 -11.60 -7.24
CA PRO A 53 -35.85 -12.71 -8.16
C PRO A 53 -36.95 -12.89 -9.22
N TYR A 54 -38.14 -12.35 -8.97
CA TYR A 54 -39.35 -12.66 -9.75
C TYR A 54 -39.97 -11.45 -10.45
N LEU A 55 -39.41 -10.25 -10.27
CA LEU A 55 -39.96 -9.02 -10.86
C LEU A 55 -39.94 -9.04 -12.41
N TYR A 56 -38.84 -9.51 -13.02
CA TYR A 56 -38.76 -9.68 -14.47
C TYR A 56 -39.79 -10.71 -14.98
N ARG A 57 -39.83 -11.90 -14.35
CA ARG A 57 -40.78 -12.96 -14.72
C ARG A 57 -42.23 -12.54 -14.56
N LEU A 58 -42.54 -11.69 -13.58
CA LEU A 58 -43.89 -11.17 -13.40
C LEU A 58 -44.34 -10.35 -14.62
N TYR A 59 -43.47 -9.44 -15.09
CA TYR A 59 -43.80 -8.59 -16.24
C TYR A 59 -43.82 -9.36 -17.55
N GLU A 60 -42.90 -10.31 -17.71
CA GLU A 60 -42.92 -11.25 -18.83
C GLU A 60 -44.21 -12.08 -18.85
N ASN A 61 -44.67 -12.56 -17.69
CA ASN A 61 -45.93 -13.28 -17.55
C ASN A 61 -47.17 -12.40 -17.85
N TYR A 62 -47.03 -11.07 -17.78
CA TYR A 62 -48.04 -10.11 -18.24
C TYR A 62 -47.88 -9.72 -19.72
N ASN A 63 -46.96 -10.36 -20.45
CA ASN A 63 -46.66 -10.12 -21.86
C ASN A 63 -46.10 -8.72 -22.18
N TYR A 64 -45.37 -8.11 -21.24
CA TYR A 64 -44.62 -6.88 -21.53
C TYR A 64 -43.33 -7.21 -22.28
N ASP A 65 -42.99 -6.37 -23.26
CA ASP A 65 -41.73 -6.50 -23.99
C ASP A 65 -40.54 -5.98 -23.16
N MET A 66 -39.33 -6.17 -23.68
CA MET A 66 -38.11 -5.73 -23.02
C MET A 66 -38.01 -4.22 -22.78
N ASN A 67 -38.60 -3.40 -23.66
CA ASN A 67 -38.56 -1.94 -23.52
C ASN A 67 -39.50 -1.48 -22.41
N ASP A 68 -40.69 -2.06 -22.34
CA ASP A 68 -41.66 -1.81 -21.29
C ASP A 68 -41.11 -2.25 -19.92
N ILE A 69 -40.50 -3.43 -19.86
CA ILE A 69 -39.83 -3.95 -18.66
C ILE A 69 -38.69 -3.01 -18.24
N ALA A 70 -37.81 -2.62 -19.17
CA ALA A 70 -36.73 -1.67 -18.89
C ALA A 70 -37.26 -0.35 -18.32
N THR A 71 -38.38 0.15 -18.87
CA THR A 71 -39.03 1.38 -18.39
C THR A 71 -39.55 1.22 -16.96
N LEU A 72 -40.19 0.11 -16.62
CA LEU A 72 -40.66 -0.18 -15.25
C LEU A 72 -39.51 -0.30 -14.24
N TYR A 73 -38.37 -0.88 -14.64
CA TYR A 73 -37.18 -0.91 -13.81
C TYR A 73 -36.62 0.51 -13.60
N LEU A 74 -36.48 1.28 -14.68
CA LEU A 74 -35.99 2.66 -14.67
C LEU A 74 -36.85 3.56 -13.77
N LEU A 75 -38.17 3.44 -13.83
CA LEU A 75 -39.08 4.22 -12.98
C LEU A 75 -38.84 3.99 -11.49
N GLY A 76 -38.58 2.75 -11.06
CA GLY A 76 -38.23 2.46 -9.67
C GLY A 76 -36.88 3.06 -9.26
N PHE A 77 -35.86 2.95 -10.13
CA PHE A 77 -34.54 3.50 -9.85
C PHE A 77 -34.53 5.03 -9.84
N CYS A 78 -35.15 5.68 -10.83
CA CYS A 78 -35.30 7.12 -10.88
C CYS A 78 -36.08 7.64 -9.68
N SER A 79 -37.14 6.92 -9.27
CA SER A 79 -37.90 7.28 -8.07
C SER A 79 -37.01 7.27 -6.82
N SER A 80 -36.25 6.19 -6.59
CA SER A 80 -35.29 6.11 -5.47
C SER A 80 -34.22 7.21 -5.52
N ALA A 81 -33.63 7.46 -6.70
CA ALA A 81 -32.63 8.50 -6.88
C ALA A 81 -33.18 9.90 -6.57
N LEU A 82 -34.44 10.17 -6.93
CA LEU A 82 -35.12 11.43 -6.67
C LEU A 82 -35.57 11.58 -5.22
N SER A 83 -35.98 10.50 -4.55
CA SER A 83 -36.45 10.56 -3.15
C SER A 83 -35.34 10.50 -2.11
N SER A 84 -34.20 9.87 -2.41
CA SER A 84 -33.10 9.66 -1.45
C SER A 84 -32.58 10.94 -0.77
N PRO A 85 -32.37 12.07 -1.48
CA PRO A 85 -31.93 13.32 -0.86
C PRO A 85 -32.92 13.89 0.18
N PHE A 86 -34.19 13.50 0.11
CA PHE A 86 -35.25 14.03 0.96
C PHE A 86 -35.64 13.08 2.09
N ALA A 87 -35.38 11.78 1.96
CA ALA A 87 -35.79 10.77 2.94
C ALA A 87 -35.30 11.11 4.36
N GLY A 88 -34.02 11.45 4.52
CA GLY A 88 -33.45 11.83 5.83
C GLY A 88 -34.05 13.12 6.39
N ILE A 89 -34.36 14.08 5.52
CA ILE A 89 -34.97 15.36 5.91
C ILE A 89 -36.41 15.14 6.39
N LEU A 90 -37.19 14.34 5.66
CA LEU A 90 -38.54 13.97 6.05
C LEU A 90 -38.53 13.18 7.37
N ALA A 91 -37.58 12.27 7.55
CA ALA A 91 -37.39 11.53 8.79
C ALA A 91 -37.08 12.46 9.97
N ASP A 92 -36.21 13.46 9.77
CA ASP A 92 -35.90 14.46 10.79
C ASP A 92 -37.10 15.38 11.10
N MET A 93 -37.96 15.65 10.11
CA MET A 93 -39.12 16.52 10.26
C MET A 93 -40.34 15.82 10.89
N TYR A 94 -40.62 14.59 10.50
CA TYR A 94 -41.87 13.90 10.85
C TYR A 94 -41.65 12.71 11.80
N GLY A 95 -40.41 12.29 11.99
CA GLY A 95 -40.04 11.18 12.87
C GLY A 95 -39.37 10.06 12.08
N ARG A 96 -38.24 9.54 12.60
CA ARG A 96 -37.46 8.50 11.93
C ARG A 96 -38.13 7.13 12.04
N ARG A 97 -38.81 6.81 13.16
CA ARG A 97 -39.61 5.59 13.29
C ARG A 97 -40.82 5.65 12.37
N LEU A 98 -41.52 6.77 12.29
CA LEU A 98 -42.58 6.98 11.30
C LEU A 98 -42.06 6.78 9.87
N GLY A 99 -40.85 7.26 9.56
CA GLY A 99 -40.17 6.97 8.30
C GLY A 99 -39.97 5.47 8.04
N CYS A 100 -39.55 4.72 9.05
CA CYS A 100 -39.40 3.26 8.94
C CYS A 100 -40.74 2.54 8.74
N MET A 101 -41.82 3.01 9.38
CA MET A 101 -43.17 2.50 9.12
C MET A 101 -43.66 2.86 7.71
N THR A 102 -43.29 4.04 7.21
CA THR A 102 -43.62 4.49 5.87
C THR A 102 -43.02 3.56 4.81
N PHE A 103 -41.79 3.08 5.00
CA PHE A 103 -41.20 2.02 4.18
C PHE A 103 -42.14 0.80 4.08
N ALA A 104 -42.57 0.26 5.23
CA ALA A 104 -43.41 -0.94 5.28
C ALA A 104 -44.76 -0.74 4.55
N VAL A 105 -45.38 0.43 4.71
CA VAL A 105 -46.64 0.77 4.04
C VAL A 105 -46.46 0.91 2.53
N LEU A 106 -45.43 1.65 2.09
CA LEU A 106 -45.14 1.83 0.66
C LEU A 106 -44.80 0.51 -0.02
N GLN A 107 -44.04 -0.35 0.65
CA GLN A 107 -43.66 -1.65 0.13
C GLN A 107 -44.87 -2.58 0.00
N THR A 108 -45.77 -2.56 0.99
CA THR A 108 -47.05 -3.31 0.93
C THR A 108 -47.90 -2.82 -0.25
N ALA A 109 -48.06 -1.50 -0.41
CA ALA A 109 -48.82 -0.92 -1.50
C ALA A 109 -48.20 -1.26 -2.87
N SER A 110 -46.87 -1.24 -2.97
CA SER A 110 -46.15 -1.67 -4.17
C SER A 110 -46.46 -3.12 -4.56
N CYS A 111 -46.34 -4.07 -3.62
CA CYS A 111 -46.71 -5.48 -3.86
C CYS A 111 -48.13 -5.64 -4.40
N LEU A 112 -49.09 -4.94 -3.79
CA LEU A 112 -50.50 -5.04 -4.18
C LEU A 112 -50.75 -4.48 -5.58
N LEU A 113 -50.05 -3.40 -5.96
CA LEU A 113 -50.16 -2.84 -7.32
C LEU A 113 -49.56 -3.76 -8.38
N LEU A 114 -48.53 -4.55 -8.04
CA LEU A 114 -47.91 -5.51 -8.95
C LEU A 114 -48.84 -6.68 -9.35
N HIS A 115 -49.97 -6.86 -8.68
CA HIS A 115 -50.98 -7.88 -9.02
C HIS A 115 -51.81 -7.53 -10.26
N TYR A 116 -51.76 -6.28 -10.73
CA TYR A 116 -52.59 -5.83 -11.82
C TYR A 116 -51.73 -5.67 -13.10
N PRO A 117 -52.06 -6.36 -14.21
CA PRO A 117 -51.35 -6.26 -15.48
C PRO A 117 -51.69 -4.95 -16.21
N SER A 118 -51.55 -3.82 -15.53
CA SER A 118 -51.75 -2.48 -16.07
C SER A 118 -50.45 -1.71 -15.92
N PHE A 119 -49.87 -1.29 -17.05
CA PHE A 119 -48.58 -0.60 -17.06
C PHE A 119 -48.56 0.60 -16.11
N ALA A 120 -49.65 1.37 -16.04
CA ALA A 120 -49.77 2.51 -15.13
C ALA A 120 -49.73 2.10 -13.65
N LEU A 121 -50.40 1.00 -13.28
CA LEU A 121 -50.38 0.48 -11.90
C LEU A 121 -49.03 -0.15 -11.56
N LEU A 122 -48.40 -0.86 -12.49
CA LEU A 122 -47.05 -1.40 -12.34
C LEU A 122 -46.02 -0.28 -12.20
N ALA A 123 -46.11 0.76 -13.03
CA ALA A 123 -45.30 1.97 -12.94
C ALA A 123 -45.46 2.66 -11.58
N MET A 124 -46.70 2.82 -11.10
CA MET A 124 -46.97 3.35 -9.77
C MET A 124 -46.36 2.47 -8.68
N GLY A 125 -46.54 1.15 -8.76
CA GLY A 125 -45.93 0.19 -7.83
C GLY A 125 -44.41 0.32 -7.79
N ARG A 126 -43.77 0.51 -8.94
CA ARG A 126 -42.32 0.73 -9.04
C ARG A 126 -41.87 2.05 -8.47
N VAL A 127 -42.61 3.13 -8.70
CA VAL A 127 -42.36 4.43 -8.07
C VAL A 127 -42.43 4.32 -6.54
N LEU A 128 -43.47 3.66 -5.99
CA LEU A 128 -43.62 3.45 -4.55
C LEU A 128 -42.50 2.61 -3.96
N SER A 129 -42.10 1.52 -4.63
CA SER A 129 -40.96 0.68 -4.22
C SER A 129 -39.66 1.49 -4.20
N GLY A 130 -39.40 2.33 -5.22
CA GLY A 130 -38.22 3.20 -5.23
C GLY A 130 -38.18 4.17 -4.04
N ILE A 131 -39.32 4.79 -3.71
CA ILE A 131 -39.42 5.66 -2.52
C ILE A 131 -39.18 4.83 -1.25
N ALA A 132 -39.79 3.65 -1.15
CA ALA A 132 -39.60 2.75 -0.01
C ALA A 132 -38.11 2.45 0.21
N THR A 133 -37.37 2.08 -0.85
CA THR A 133 -35.92 1.83 -0.77
C THR A 133 -35.16 3.03 -0.20
N SER A 134 -35.50 4.28 -0.58
CA SER A 134 -34.88 5.48 0.02
C SER A 134 -35.10 5.58 1.54
N PHE A 135 -36.29 5.23 2.02
CA PHE A 135 -36.59 5.19 3.46
C PHE A 135 -35.83 4.06 4.16
N LEU A 136 -35.71 2.88 3.55
CA LEU A 136 -34.95 1.75 4.09
C LEU A 136 -33.47 2.10 4.27
N SER A 137 -32.84 2.71 3.26
CA SER A 137 -31.42 3.07 3.28
C SER A 137 -31.08 4.22 4.22
N THR A 138 -32.08 5.01 4.68
CA THR A 138 -31.81 6.24 5.43
C THR A 138 -32.41 6.24 6.83
N CYS A 139 -33.69 5.91 6.97
CA CYS A 139 -34.43 6.17 8.21
C CYS A 139 -34.03 5.23 9.34
N PHE A 140 -33.77 3.96 9.02
CA PHE A 140 -33.47 2.95 10.03
C PHE A 140 -32.08 3.17 10.66
N GLU A 141 -31.06 3.45 9.85
CA GLU A 141 -29.72 3.79 10.35
C GLU A 141 -29.75 5.09 11.14
N ALA A 142 -30.45 6.11 10.63
CA ALA A 142 -30.62 7.37 11.34
C ALA A 142 -31.32 7.16 12.70
N TRP A 143 -32.33 6.30 12.78
CA TRP A 143 -33.00 5.97 14.04
C TRP A 143 -32.01 5.33 15.03
N MET A 144 -31.23 4.33 14.59
CA MET A 144 -30.23 3.64 15.40
C MET A 144 -29.17 4.59 15.94
N ILE A 145 -28.60 5.43 15.07
CA ILE A 145 -27.55 6.40 15.45
C ILE A 145 -28.10 7.41 16.47
N SER A 146 -29.33 7.89 16.28
CA SER A 146 -29.97 8.82 17.23
C SER A 146 -30.14 8.18 18.60
N GLU A 147 -30.70 6.98 18.63
CA GLU A 147 -31.06 6.29 19.86
C GLU A 147 -29.82 5.80 20.62
N HIS A 148 -28.79 5.35 19.90
CA HIS A 148 -27.48 5.01 20.44
C HIS A 148 -26.83 6.22 21.14
N ASN A 149 -26.84 7.38 20.48
CA ASN A 149 -26.29 8.61 21.03
C ASN A 149 -27.12 9.11 22.23
N ARG A 150 -28.45 8.99 22.18
CA ARG A 150 -29.35 9.37 23.29
C ARG A 150 -29.07 8.56 24.55
N ARG A 151 -28.79 7.27 24.40
CA ARG A 151 -28.44 6.35 25.50
C ARG A 151 -26.98 6.47 25.95
N SER A 152 -26.20 7.34 25.32
CA SER A 152 -24.78 7.59 25.65
C SER A 152 -23.91 6.34 25.57
N PHE A 153 -24.22 5.41 24.66
CA PHE A 153 -23.40 4.24 24.42
C PHE A 153 -22.10 4.58 23.69
N SER A 154 -21.04 3.81 23.93
CA SER A 154 -19.73 4.00 23.29
C SER A 154 -19.83 3.94 21.75
N PRO A 155 -19.15 4.82 20.99
CA PRO A 155 -19.12 4.77 19.53
C PRO A 155 -18.65 3.43 18.95
N ALA A 156 -17.77 2.70 19.65
CA ALA A 156 -17.25 1.41 19.17
C ALA A 156 -18.35 0.33 19.03
N LEU A 157 -19.37 0.38 19.90
CA LEU A 157 -20.50 -0.55 19.90
C LEU A 157 -21.44 -0.33 18.70
N LEU A 158 -21.51 0.91 18.20
CA LEU A 158 -22.26 1.25 16.99
C LEU A 158 -21.60 0.63 15.74
N THR A 159 -20.27 0.75 15.63
CA THR A 159 -19.49 0.13 14.55
C THR A 159 -19.65 -1.39 14.54
N ASN A 160 -19.64 -2.02 15.72
CA ASN A 160 -19.88 -3.46 15.85
C ASN A 160 -21.29 -3.85 15.38
N THR A 161 -22.31 -3.06 15.73
CA THR A 161 -23.71 -3.32 15.33
C THR A 161 -23.88 -3.28 13.81
N PHE A 162 -23.35 -2.26 13.14
CA PHE A 162 -23.42 -2.17 11.68
C PHE A 162 -22.63 -3.27 10.99
N SER A 163 -21.49 -3.70 11.57
CA SER A 163 -20.72 -4.83 11.05
C SER A 163 -21.51 -6.15 11.11
N ILE A 164 -22.21 -6.41 12.23
CA ILE A 164 -23.10 -7.56 12.38
C ILE A 164 -24.25 -7.47 11.38
N TYR A 165 -24.87 -6.30 11.24
CA TYR A 165 -25.96 -6.08 10.29
C TYR A 165 -25.53 -6.40 8.85
N VAL A 166 -24.41 -5.87 8.36
CA VAL A 166 -23.93 -6.12 6.99
C VAL A 166 -23.72 -7.61 6.72
N PHE A 167 -23.16 -8.36 7.68
CA PHE A 167 -23.02 -9.80 7.55
C PHE A 167 -24.38 -10.52 7.51
N MET A 168 -25.29 -10.15 8.40
CA MET A 168 -26.63 -10.75 8.50
C MET A 168 -27.54 -10.36 7.34
N MET A 169 -27.31 -9.23 6.69
CA MET A 169 -28.01 -8.78 5.48
C MET A 169 -27.86 -9.79 4.35
N GLY A 170 -26.67 -10.38 4.19
CA GLY A 170 -26.46 -11.43 3.21
C GLY A 170 -27.23 -12.72 3.54
N VAL A 171 -27.30 -13.10 4.82
CA VAL A 171 -28.12 -14.23 5.27
C VAL A 171 -29.60 -13.98 4.95
N ALA A 172 -30.08 -12.76 5.18
CA ALA A 172 -31.43 -12.34 4.83
C ALA A 172 -31.69 -12.43 3.31
N ALA A 173 -30.70 -12.11 2.47
CA ALA A 173 -30.80 -12.24 1.01
C ALA A 173 -30.90 -13.68 0.52
N VAL A 174 -30.15 -14.60 1.14
CA VAL A 174 -30.25 -16.04 0.85
C VAL A 174 -31.60 -16.59 1.28
N ALA A 175 -32.04 -16.23 2.48
CA ALA A 175 -33.33 -16.63 3.01
C ALA A 175 -34.49 -16.10 2.16
N SER A 176 -34.44 -14.84 1.73
CA SER A 176 -35.49 -14.25 0.88
C SER A 176 -35.56 -14.93 -0.48
N GLY A 177 -34.42 -15.22 -1.11
CA GLY A 177 -34.37 -15.99 -2.37
C GLY A 177 -35.01 -17.38 -2.22
N GLY A 178 -34.68 -18.12 -1.15
CA GLY A 178 -35.28 -19.42 -0.87
C GLY A 178 -36.78 -19.37 -0.60
N VAL A 179 -37.23 -18.42 0.22
CA VAL A 179 -38.66 -18.24 0.54
C VAL A 179 -39.46 -17.79 -0.68
N ALA A 180 -38.93 -16.87 -1.49
CA ALA A 180 -39.55 -16.46 -2.74
C ALA A 180 -39.65 -17.63 -3.73
N GLY A 181 -38.62 -18.49 -3.78
CA GLY A 181 -38.62 -19.72 -4.56
C GLY A 181 -39.74 -20.68 -4.16
N LEU A 182 -39.84 -20.99 -2.86
CA LEU A 182 -40.89 -21.86 -2.33
C LEU A 182 -42.29 -21.27 -2.54
N ALA A 183 -42.45 -19.97 -2.33
CA ALA A 183 -43.73 -19.29 -2.57
C ALA A 183 -44.14 -19.41 -4.04
N GLN A 184 -43.20 -19.18 -4.96
CA GLN A 184 -43.45 -19.30 -6.39
C GLN A 184 -43.78 -20.73 -6.82
N GLU A 185 -43.12 -21.74 -6.26
CA GLU A 185 -43.40 -23.15 -6.54
C GLU A 185 -44.83 -23.54 -6.12
N GLN A 186 -45.34 -22.98 -5.01
CA GLN A 186 -46.65 -23.33 -4.46
C GLN A 186 -47.81 -22.49 -5.01
N GLY A 187 -47.58 -21.21 -5.30
CA GLY A 187 -48.63 -20.25 -5.65
C GLY A 187 -48.37 -19.43 -6.91
N GLY A 188 -47.36 -19.79 -7.71
CA GLY A 188 -46.98 -19.07 -8.93
C GLY A 188 -46.25 -17.76 -8.64
N VAL A 189 -45.88 -17.03 -9.70
CA VAL A 189 -44.99 -15.85 -9.63
C VAL A 189 -45.52 -14.77 -8.66
N LEU A 190 -46.84 -14.62 -8.55
CA LEU A 190 -47.48 -13.66 -7.66
C LEU A 190 -47.32 -13.97 -6.16
N ALA A 191 -47.20 -15.24 -5.79
CA ALA A 191 -47.12 -15.64 -4.39
C ALA A 191 -45.89 -15.10 -3.66
N ALA A 192 -44.78 -14.85 -4.37
CA ALA A 192 -43.62 -14.18 -3.80
C ALA A 192 -43.94 -12.73 -3.36
N PHE A 193 -44.81 -12.04 -4.11
CA PHE A 193 -45.27 -10.69 -3.79
C PHE A 193 -46.32 -10.67 -2.67
N ASP A 194 -47.17 -11.71 -2.58
CA ASP A 194 -48.09 -11.89 -1.45
C ASP A 194 -47.33 -12.09 -0.13
N VAL A 195 -46.32 -12.97 -0.14
CA VAL A 195 -45.46 -13.20 1.04
C VAL A 195 -44.71 -11.92 1.42
N CYS A 196 -44.22 -11.16 0.42
CA CYS A 196 -43.60 -9.87 0.66
C CYS A 196 -44.58 -8.85 1.28
N ALA A 197 -45.81 -8.74 0.76
CA ALA A 197 -46.83 -7.85 1.30
C ALA A 197 -47.20 -8.21 2.75
N ALA A 198 -47.37 -9.50 3.04
CA ALA A 198 -47.67 -9.99 4.38
C ALA A 198 -46.52 -9.69 5.37
N ALA A 199 -45.28 -9.93 4.95
CA ALA A 199 -44.10 -9.63 5.77
C ALA A 199 -43.91 -8.12 6.00
N ALA A 200 -44.15 -7.28 4.97
CA ALA A 200 -44.12 -5.83 5.09
C ALA A 200 -45.21 -5.31 6.05
N LEU A 201 -46.43 -5.86 6.00
CA LEU A 201 -47.49 -5.51 6.94
C LEU A 201 -47.14 -5.92 8.37
N GLY A 202 -46.54 -7.11 8.55
CA GLY A 202 -46.01 -7.56 9.84
C GLY A 202 -44.94 -6.60 10.38
N LEU A 203 -44.06 -6.10 9.51
CA LEU A 203 -43.05 -5.11 9.87
C LEU A 203 -43.67 -3.77 10.31
N ALA A 204 -44.73 -3.30 9.65
CA ALA A 204 -45.45 -2.09 10.04
C ALA A 204 -46.04 -2.17 11.46
N ILE A 205 -46.38 -3.38 11.91
CA ILE A 205 -46.84 -3.67 13.28
C ILE A 205 -45.64 -3.83 14.24
N LEU A 206 -44.58 -4.50 13.80
CA LEU A 206 -43.42 -4.82 14.64
C LEU A 206 -42.61 -3.59 15.02
N ILE A 207 -42.44 -2.62 14.11
CA ILE A 207 -41.69 -1.39 14.34
C ILE A 207 -42.21 -0.63 15.57
N PRO A 208 -43.50 -0.26 15.68
CA PRO A 208 -44.00 0.46 16.87
C PRO A 208 -44.00 -0.39 18.15
N LEU A 209 -44.01 -1.72 18.06
CA LEU A 209 -43.90 -2.63 19.21
C LEU A 209 -42.48 -2.67 19.80
N LEU A 210 -41.46 -2.72 18.94
CA LEU A 210 -40.06 -2.82 19.38
C LEU A 210 -39.42 -1.44 19.59
N TRP A 211 -39.83 -0.44 18.82
CA TRP A 211 -39.31 0.92 18.85
C TRP A 211 -40.39 1.85 19.40
N THR A 212 -40.52 1.87 20.73
CA THR A 212 -41.63 2.54 21.42
C THR A 212 -41.56 4.07 21.35
N GLU A 213 -40.36 4.63 21.22
CA GLU A 213 -40.12 6.08 21.16
C GLU A 213 -39.86 6.53 19.72
N GLU A 214 -40.45 7.67 19.35
CA GLU A 214 -40.14 8.37 18.10
C GLU A 214 -38.89 9.23 18.32
N ASN A 215 -38.00 9.35 17.32
CA ASN A 215 -36.84 10.24 17.42
C ASN A 215 -36.68 11.11 16.16
N TYR A 216 -36.05 12.28 16.34
CA TYR A 216 -36.00 13.37 15.35
C TYR A 216 -34.56 13.89 15.18
N GLY A 217 -34.33 14.74 14.18
CA GLY A 217 -33.07 15.48 14.00
C GLY A 217 -32.82 16.52 15.10
N ARG A 218 -31.55 16.93 15.30
CA ARG A 218 -31.15 17.89 16.35
C ARG A 218 -31.92 19.22 16.18
N GLY A 219 -32.76 19.59 17.16
CA GLY A 219 -33.29 20.96 17.29
C GLY A 219 -34.79 21.10 17.59
N ARG A 220 -35.61 20.05 17.54
CA ARG A 220 -36.98 20.12 18.08
C ARG A 220 -37.04 19.66 19.54
N LYS A 221 -37.77 20.41 20.37
CA LYS A 221 -38.10 20.00 21.73
C LYS A 221 -38.94 18.73 21.69
N TRP A 222 -38.53 17.77 22.50
CA TRP A 222 -39.22 16.53 22.79
C TRP A 222 -40.53 16.82 23.53
N GLU A 223 -41.68 16.65 22.89
CA GLU A 223 -42.97 16.63 23.61
C GLU A 223 -43.15 15.24 24.23
N SER A 224 -42.63 15.03 25.44
CA SER A 224 -42.91 13.83 26.22
C SER A 224 -44.32 13.88 26.82
N GLY A 225 -45.30 13.29 26.14
CA GLY A 225 -46.60 12.95 26.73
C GLY A 225 -46.59 11.67 27.59
N LEU A 226 -45.44 11.05 27.85
CA LEU A 226 -45.35 9.72 28.46
C LEU A 226 -44.39 9.60 29.66
N ARG A 227 -43.91 10.74 30.21
CA ARG A 227 -43.10 10.72 31.44
C ARG A 227 -43.93 10.66 32.74
N GLU A 228 -45.25 10.86 32.69
CA GLU A 228 -46.09 10.87 33.90
C GLU A 228 -46.61 9.50 34.35
N THR A 229 -46.45 8.43 33.57
CA THR A 229 -47.04 7.11 33.93
C THR A 229 -46.04 6.02 34.33
N LEU A 230 -44.73 6.27 34.26
CA LEU A 230 -43.71 5.24 34.57
C LEU A 230 -42.84 5.55 35.80
N VAL A 231 -43.04 6.69 36.47
CA VAL A 231 -42.34 7.04 37.72
C VAL A 231 -43.05 6.48 38.97
N GLU A 232 -44.29 5.98 38.87
CA GLU A 232 -45.05 5.49 40.04
C GLU A 232 -44.95 4.00 40.35
N LYS A 233 -44.19 3.17 39.60
CA LYS A 233 -44.14 1.72 39.83
C LYS A 233 -42.76 1.05 39.76
N ALA A 234 -41.74 1.65 40.38
CA ALA A 234 -40.49 0.94 40.68
C ALA A 234 -40.13 1.09 42.17
N PRO A 235 -39.78 -0.01 42.88
CA PRO A 235 -39.51 0.03 44.31
C PRO A 235 -38.24 0.85 44.60
N THR A 236 -38.39 1.78 45.54
CA THR A 236 -37.34 2.59 46.14
C THR A 236 -36.27 1.73 46.80
N SER A 237 -35.11 1.57 46.16
CA SER A 237 -33.81 1.49 46.81
C SER A 237 -32.72 1.33 45.75
N ILE A 238 -31.57 1.97 45.99
CA ILE A 238 -30.35 1.93 45.17
C ILE A 238 -30.37 2.94 44.02
N VAL A 239 -30.24 4.22 44.37
CA VAL A 239 -29.32 5.23 43.80
C VAL A 239 -29.77 6.59 44.34
N ASP A 240 -28.85 7.29 45.00
CA ASP A 240 -29.04 8.64 45.51
C ASP A 240 -29.35 9.62 44.34
N PRO A 241 -30.51 10.30 44.31
CA PRO A 241 -30.87 11.24 43.24
C PRO A 241 -29.92 12.45 43.12
N SER A 242 -29.04 12.67 44.09
CA SER A 242 -28.05 13.75 44.07
C SER A 242 -26.77 13.44 43.26
N LEU A 243 -26.59 12.20 42.79
CA LEU A 243 -25.41 11.75 42.04
C LEU A 243 -25.57 11.72 40.51
N VAL A 244 -26.73 12.11 39.97
CA VAL A 244 -26.92 12.28 38.52
C VAL A 244 -26.89 13.79 38.21
N PRO A 245 -25.88 14.31 37.50
CA PRO A 245 -25.89 15.70 37.09
C PRO A 245 -27.07 15.92 36.14
N ALA A 246 -27.98 16.82 36.49
CA ALA A 246 -28.98 17.32 35.55
C ALA A 246 -28.24 17.99 34.39
N ALA A 247 -28.19 17.33 33.23
CA ALA A 247 -27.65 17.93 32.02
C ALA A 247 -28.48 19.17 31.69
N ALA A 248 -27.89 20.36 31.82
CA ALA A 248 -28.56 21.60 31.46
C ALA A 248 -28.89 21.57 29.96
N PRO A 249 -30.07 22.03 29.54
CA PRO A 249 -30.37 22.12 28.12
C PRO A 249 -29.39 23.13 27.50
N PRO A 250 -28.72 22.80 26.38
CA PRO A 250 -27.75 23.69 25.77
C PRO A 250 -28.44 25.00 25.36
N SER A 251 -27.95 26.10 25.91
CA SER A 251 -28.33 27.46 25.54
C SER A 251 -27.86 27.75 24.11
N THR A 252 -28.80 28.19 23.27
CA THR A 252 -28.70 28.55 21.84
C THR A 252 -28.79 27.38 20.85
N SER A 253 -29.97 27.26 20.24
CA SER A 253 -30.24 26.44 19.06
C SER A 253 -29.49 27.02 17.83
N PRO A 254 -28.66 26.24 17.11
CA PRO A 254 -28.21 26.63 15.79
C PRO A 254 -29.42 26.72 14.85
N SER A 255 -29.57 27.83 14.13
CA SER A 255 -30.71 28.18 13.27
C SER A 255 -30.82 27.36 11.96
N TRP A 256 -30.48 26.07 11.99
CA TRP A 256 -30.41 25.22 10.79
C TRP A 256 -31.56 24.21 10.64
N VAL A 257 -32.54 24.20 11.56
CA VAL A 257 -33.79 23.47 11.33
C VAL A 257 -34.65 24.32 10.39
N PRO A 258 -34.96 23.87 9.17
CA PRO A 258 -35.71 24.69 8.22
C PRO A 258 -37.18 24.79 8.63
N ASP A 259 -37.68 26.00 8.84
CA ASP A 259 -39.11 26.25 9.11
C ASP A 259 -40.00 26.11 7.86
N SER A 260 -39.43 25.82 6.66
CA SER A 260 -40.22 25.61 5.44
C SER A 260 -39.57 24.69 4.40
N PRO A 261 -40.39 23.98 3.59
CA PRO A 261 -39.93 23.19 2.44
C PRO A 261 -39.10 23.99 1.42
N ASN A 262 -39.32 25.31 1.30
CA ASN A 262 -38.63 26.15 0.33
C ASN A 262 -37.13 26.36 0.65
N PHE A 263 -36.74 26.31 1.92
CA PHE A 263 -35.33 26.39 2.33
C PHE A 263 -34.54 25.14 1.89
N LEU A 264 -35.21 23.99 1.80
CA LEU A 264 -34.60 22.71 1.43
C LEU A 264 -34.08 22.71 -0.02
N PHE A 265 -34.92 23.18 -0.96
CA PHE A 265 -34.59 23.20 -2.38
C PHE A 265 -33.56 24.26 -2.74
N GLN A 266 -33.61 25.44 -2.12
CA GLN A 266 -32.77 26.57 -2.52
C GLN A 266 -31.41 26.63 -1.82
N LYS A 267 -31.26 26.04 -0.63
CA LYS A 267 -30.04 26.22 0.19
C LYS A 267 -29.40 24.92 0.69
N ALA A 268 -30.15 23.89 1.08
CA ALA A 268 -29.57 22.70 1.68
C ALA A 268 -28.89 21.78 0.65
N PHE A 269 -29.57 21.48 -0.46
CA PHE A 269 -29.02 20.61 -1.50
C PHE A 269 -27.78 21.20 -2.20
N PRO A 270 -27.78 22.48 -2.66
CA PRO A 270 -26.58 23.08 -3.27
C PRO A 270 -25.42 23.16 -2.28
N ARG A 271 -25.70 23.41 -0.99
CA ARG A 271 -24.66 23.50 0.04
C ARG A 271 -24.11 22.14 0.45
N GLY A 272 -24.92 21.08 0.46
CA GLY A 272 -24.45 19.71 0.61
C GLY A 272 -23.54 19.28 -0.55
N LEU A 273 -23.94 19.62 -1.78
CA LEU A 273 -23.13 19.34 -2.98
C LEU A 273 -21.83 20.16 -2.97
N LEU A 274 -21.89 21.46 -2.68
CA LEU A 274 -20.70 22.32 -2.53
C LEU A 274 -19.78 21.84 -1.41
N ASN A 275 -20.33 21.35 -0.29
CA ASN A 275 -19.54 20.78 0.81
C ASN A 275 -18.83 19.48 0.41
N ILE A 276 -19.36 18.70 -0.53
CA ILE A 276 -18.72 17.49 -1.09
C ILE A 276 -17.66 17.87 -2.13
N LEU A 277 -17.89 18.96 -2.88
CA LEU A 277 -17.01 19.46 -3.94
C LEU A 277 -15.89 20.42 -3.44
N GLU A 278 -15.88 20.74 -2.15
CA GLU A 278 -14.89 21.60 -1.50
C GLU A 278 -13.48 20.97 -1.52
N GLU A 279 -12.44 21.78 -1.73
CA GLU A 279 -11.05 21.29 -1.78
C GLU A 279 -10.66 20.62 -0.44
N GLY A 280 -10.35 19.32 -0.50
CA GLY A 280 -10.05 18.48 0.66
C GLY A 280 -10.98 17.27 0.86
N LYS A 281 -12.07 17.15 0.08
CA LYS A 281 -13.03 16.02 0.18
C LYS A 281 -13.19 15.22 -1.13
N ARG A 282 -12.19 15.30 -2.03
CA ARG A 282 -12.19 14.59 -3.32
C ARG A 282 -12.38 13.07 -3.18
N ASP A 283 -11.96 12.50 -2.06
CA ASP A 283 -12.12 11.07 -1.78
C ASP A 283 -13.59 10.66 -1.61
N VAL A 284 -14.45 11.54 -1.10
CA VAL A 284 -15.90 11.29 -0.99
C VAL A 284 -16.54 11.24 -2.39
N VAL A 285 -16.04 12.09 -3.31
CA VAL A 285 -16.47 12.06 -4.72
C VAL A 285 -16.01 10.78 -5.40
N TRP A 286 -14.75 10.36 -5.20
CA TRP A 286 -14.24 9.10 -5.77
C TRP A 286 -14.92 7.86 -5.18
N LEU A 287 -15.20 7.86 -3.88
CA LEU A 287 -15.98 6.80 -3.23
C LEU A 287 -17.39 6.75 -3.81
N GLY A 288 -18.05 7.89 -3.94
CA GLY A 288 -19.37 8.00 -4.57
C GLY A 288 -19.38 7.50 -6.01
N LEU A 289 -18.36 7.85 -6.81
CA LEU A 289 -18.21 7.37 -8.19
C LEU A 289 -17.95 5.87 -8.25
N THR A 290 -17.09 5.34 -7.38
CA THR A 290 -16.78 3.91 -7.30
C THR A 290 -18.02 3.11 -6.92
N GLN A 291 -18.76 3.57 -5.92
CA GLN A 291 -20.04 2.99 -5.53
C GLN A 291 -21.05 3.05 -6.68
N ALA A 292 -21.15 4.19 -7.37
CA ALA A 292 -22.05 4.34 -8.51
C ALA A 292 -21.72 3.38 -9.67
N PHE A 293 -20.43 3.17 -9.99
CA PHE A 293 -20.04 2.18 -11.01
C PHE A 293 -20.29 0.74 -10.58
N PHE A 294 -20.04 0.41 -9.31
CA PHE A 294 -20.32 -0.91 -8.77
C PHE A 294 -21.82 -1.21 -8.76
N GLU A 295 -22.63 -0.25 -8.29
CA GLU A 295 -24.09 -0.33 -8.32
C GLU A 295 -24.60 -0.41 -9.76
N ALA A 296 -24.05 0.37 -10.70
CA ALA A 296 -24.40 0.30 -12.12
C ALA A 296 -24.12 -1.10 -12.72
N ALA A 297 -23.01 -1.73 -12.35
CA ALA A 297 -22.69 -3.10 -12.75
C ALA A 297 -23.68 -4.12 -12.14
N MET A 298 -24.00 -3.98 -10.84
CA MET A 298 -25.01 -4.79 -10.17
C MET A 298 -26.40 -4.61 -10.79
N PHE A 299 -26.79 -3.39 -11.16
CA PHE A 299 -28.07 -3.12 -11.83
C PHE A 299 -28.12 -3.71 -13.23
N THR A 300 -27.04 -3.57 -14.01
CA THR A 300 -26.92 -4.21 -15.32
C THR A 300 -27.07 -5.72 -15.20
N TRP A 301 -26.46 -6.31 -14.16
CA TRP A 301 -26.64 -7.72 -13.85
C TRP A 301 -28.09 -8.05 -13.50
N VAL A 302 -28.71 -7.38 -12.51
CA VAL A 302 -30.12 -7.59 -12.07
C VAL A 302 -31.10 -7.50 -13.25
N PHE A 303 -30.81 -6.63 -14.21
CA PHE A 303 -31.63 -6.50 -15.42
C PHE A 303 -31.41 -7.65 -16.42
N MET A 304 -30.17 -8.12 -16.58
CA MET A 304 -29.82 -9.02 -17.69
C MET A 304 -29.76 -10.49 -17.32
N TRP A 305 -29.62 -10.85 -16.04
CA TRP A 305 -29.37 -12.22 -15.64
C TRP A 305 -30.57 -13.15 -15.87
N THR A 306 -31.79 -12.75 -15.50
CA THR A 306 -32.98 -13.58 -15.73
C THR A 306 -33.24 -13.84 -17.21
N PRO A 307 -33.20 -12.82 -18.10
CA PRO A 307 -33.26 -13.05 -19.54
C PRO A 307 -32.14 -13.93 -20.09
N SER A 308 -30.92 -13.76 -19.58
CA SER A 308 -29.73 -14.49 -20.08
C SER A 308 -29.75 -15.98 -19.74
N LEU A 309 -30.57 -16.41 -18.77
CA LEU A 309 -30.72 -17.81 -18.37
C LEU A 309 -31.85 -18.52 -19.13
N ASP A 310 -32.66 -17.78 -19.90
CA ASP A 310 -33.83 -18.31 -20.61
C ASP A 310 -33.49 -18.73 -22.05
N THR A 311 -32.28 -19.25 -22.28
CA THR A 311 -31.77 -19.64 -23.62
C THR A 311 -32.33 -20.97 -24.15
N GLY A 312 -33.41 -21.48 -23.58
CA GLY A 312 -34.21 -22.58 -24.15
C GLY A 312 -33.68 -24.01 -23.96
N GLU A 313 -32.55 -24.23 -23.29
CA GLU A 313 -31.93 -25.57 -23.16
C GLU A 313 -31.87 -26.15 -21.73
N ILE A 314 -32.35 -25.45 -20.70
CA ILE A 314 -32.21 -25.89 -19.29
C ILE A 314 -33.60 -25.92 -18.61
N PRO A 315 -33.99 -27.02 -17.93
CA PRO A 315 -35.28 -27.11 -17.23
C PRO A 315 -35.43 -26.02 -16.15
N SER A 316 -36.68 -25.62 -15.89
CA SER A 316 -37.11 -24.50 -15.05
C SER A 316 -36.16 -24.19 -13.87
N LEU A 317 -35.26 -23.23 -14.06
CA LEU A 317 -34.34 -22.79 -13.02
C LEU A 317 -35.13 -22.13 -11.88
N ASN A 318 -34.89 -22.55 -10.63
CA ASN A 318 -35.41 -21.85 -9.46
C ASN A 318 -34.65 -20.51 -9.32
N LEU A 319 -35.27 -19.43 -9.81
CA LEU A 319 -34.68 -18.09 -9.83
C LEU A 319 -34.32 -17.59 -8.43
N GLY A 320 -35.10 -17.97 -7.42
CA GLY A 320 -34.80 -17.71 -6.01
C GLY A 320 -33.47 -18.34 -5.57
N LEU A 321 -33.20 -19.59 -5.96
CA LEU A 321 -31.95 -20.28 -5.66
C LEU A 321 -30.75 -19.69 -6.41
N VAL A 322 -30.94 -19.28 -7.65
CA VAL A 322 -29.88 -18.64 -8.46
C VAL A 322 -29.50 -17.29 -7.83
N PHE A 323 -30.50 -16.49 -7.49
CA PHE A 323 -30.33 -15.25 -6.76
C PHE A 323 -29.63 -15.49 -5.42
N ALA A 324 -30.08 -16.45 -4.62
CA ALA A 324 -29.46 -16.82 -3.34
C ALA A 324 -28.00 -17.27 -3.51
N THR A 325 -27.70 -18.05 -4.55
CA THR A 325 -26.33 -18.53 -4.85
C THR A 325 -25.42 -17.38 -5.25
N LEU A 326 -25.92 -16.41 -6.00
CA LEU A 326 -25.14 -15.21 -6.30
C LEU A 326 -24.95 -14.33 -5.07
N MET A 327 -25.98 -14.14 -4.25
CA MET A 327 -25.86 -13.38 -3.01
C MET A 327 -24.83 -14.04 -2.08
N LEU A 328 -24.76 -15.37 -2.02
CA LEU A 328 -23.66 -16.09 -1.37
C LEU A 328 -22.30 -15.73 -2.00
N GLY A 329 -22.21 -15.63 -3.33
CA GLY A 329 -21.00 -15.17 -4.02
C GLY A 329 -20.58 -13.73 -3.67
N VAL A 330 -21.54 -12.80 -3.60
CA VAL A 330 -21.31 -11.40 -3.17
C VAL A 330 -20.94 -11.35 -1.67
N MET A 331 -21.54 -12.20 -0.84
CA MET A 331 -21.19 -12.36 0.57
C MET A 331 -19.79 -12.97 0.77
N CYS A 332 -19.42 -13.95 -0.05
CA CYS A 332 -18.05 -14.45 -0.13
C CYS A 332 -17.12 -13.32 -0.54
N GLY A 333 -17.54 -12.42 -1.44
CA GLY A 333 -16.84 -11.18 -1.75
C GLY A 333 -16.65 -10.25 -0.54
N SER A 334 -17.67 -10.07 0.31
CA SER A 334 -17.57 -9.27 1.55
C SER A 334 -16.77 -9.96 2.66
N SER A 335 -16.79 -11.29 2.72
CA SER A 335 -16.03 -12.11 3.68
C SER A 335 -14.57 -12.25 3.25
N VAL A 336 -14.33 -12.37 1.94
CA VAL A 336 -13.02 -12.20 1.31
C VAL A 336 -12.57 -10.79 1.59
N PHE A 337 -13.32 -9.74 1.25
CA PHE A 337 -12.99 -8.35 1.59
C PHE A 337 -12.68 -8.21 3.07
N ARG A 338 -13.44 -8.82 3.98
CA ARG A 338 -13.15 -8.85 5.42
C ARG A 338 -11.87 -9.62 5.77
N ILE A 339 -11.56 -10.74 5.11
CA ILE A 339 -10.28 -11.45 5.23
C ILE A 339 -9.13 -10.60 4.64
N LEU A 340 -9.40 -9.84 3.59
CA LEU A 340 -8.46 -8.92 2.97
C LEU A 340 -8.28 -7.68 3.86
N THR A 341 -9.32 -7.20 4.52
CA THR A 341 -9.29 -6.02 5.38
C THR A 341 -9.16 -6.37 6.87
N GLY A 342 -8.91 -7.63 7.21
CA GLY A 342 -8.52 -8.11 8.55
C GLY A 342 -9.62 -8.25 9.60
N GLY A 343 -10.70 -9.00 9.35
CA GLY A 343 -11.76 -9.26 10.35
C GLY A 343 -11.81 -10.70 10.86
N GLY A 344 -11.10 -10.97 11.96
CA GLY A 344 -11.31 -12.13 12.82
C GLY A 344 -10.06 -12.56 13.60
N GLY A 345 -9.73 -11.85 14.67
CA GLY A 345 -8.53 -12.09 15.49
C GLY A 345 -7.42 -11.10 15.16
N GLU A 346 -6.72 -10.65 16.20
CA GLU A 346 -5.65 -9.64 16.15
C GLU A 346 -4.74 -9.74 14.91
N GLY A 347 -4.59 -8.62 14.20
CA GLY A 347 -3.44 -8.31 13.36
C GLY A 347 -3.22 -9.16 12.11
N LYS A 348 -3.65 -8.64 10.94
CA LYS A 348 -2.93 -8.57 9.64
C LYS A 348 -3.94 -8.38 8.48
N GLY A 349 -4.00 -7.16 7.91
CA GLY A 349 -4.73 -6.86 6.68
C GLY A 349 -3.87 -7.06 5.42
N TRP A 350 -4.50 -7.43 4.31
CA TRP A 350 -3.99 -7.61 2.94
C TRP A 350 -3.37 -6.34 2.38
N LYS A 351 -2.18 -6.50 1.81
CA LYS A 351 -1.45 -5.49 1.02
C LYS A 351 -1.56 -5.86 -0.46
N GLY A 352 -2.48 -5.22 -1.18
CA GLY A 352 -2.60 -5.27 -2.64
C GLY A 352 -2.84 -3.84 -3.15
N GLY A 353 -2.02 -3.42 -4.11
CA GLY A 353 -1.80 -2.02 -4.48
C GLY A 353 -3.05 -1.23 -4.84
N GLY A 354 -3.08 0.03 -4.37
CA GLY A 354 -4.14 1.00 -4.63
C GLY A 354 -4.88 1.46 -3.37
N GLY A 355 -4.19 2.22 -2.52
CA GLY A 355 -4.74 3.31 -1.68
C GLY A 355 -6.13 3.24 -1.03
N TRP A 356 -6.66 2.09 -0.62
CA TRP A 356 -7.96 2.04 0.08
C TRP A 356 -7.92 1.04 1.24
N SER A 357 -7.88 1.55 2.48
CA SER A 357 -8.21 0.78 3.68
C SER A 357 -9.41 1.43 4.39
N PRO A 358 -10.36 0.64 4.95
CA PRO A 358 -11.49 1.18 5.73
C PRO A 358 -11.06 2.00 6.96
N GLU A 359 -9.82 1.84 7.45
CA GLU A 359 -9.28 2.64 8.55
C GLU A 359 -8.95 4.08 8.14
N THR A 360 -8.68 4.35 6.86
CA THR A 360 -8.36 5.70 6.35
C THR A 360 -9.56 6.65 6.40
N VAL A 361 -10.80 6.13 6.32
CA VAL A 361 -12.03 6.95 6.33
C VAL A 361 -12.51 7.30 7.76
N LEU A 362 -12.20 6.48 8.76
CA LEU A 362 -12.60 6.73 10.16
C LEU A 362 -11.48 7.30 11.05
N ARG A 363 -10.20 7.13 10.71
CA ARG A 363 -9.08 7.71 11.49
C ARG A 363 -8.73 9.16 11.10
N GLY A 364 -9.26 9.68 9.99
CA GLY A 364 -9.06 11.07 9.56
C GLY A 364 -9.72 12.14 10.44
N SER A 365 -10.46 11.77 11.49
CA SER A 365 -11.10 12.74 12.41
C SER A 365 -10.78 12.53 13.90
N LEU A 366 -9.86 11.62 14.26
CA LEU A 366 -9.60 11.25 15.66
C LEU A 366 -8.11 11.15 16.05
N ALA A 367 -7.24 11.94 15.42
CA ALA A 367 -5.82 12.04 15.80
C ALA A 367 -5.36 13.49 16.07
N LEU A 368 -6.22 14.28 16.72
CA LEU A 368 -5.84 15.56 17.33
C LEU A 368 -6.31 15.55 18.80
N GLY A 369 -5.46 15.07 19.71
CA GLY A 369 -5.73 15.24 21.14
C GLY A 369 -4.88 14.40 22.09
N GLY A 370 -3.75 14.96 22.53
CA GLY A 370 -2.97 14.53 23.71
C GLY A 370 -1.67 13.81 23.35
N HIS A 371 -0.48 14.42 23.32
CA HIS A 371 0.01 15.62 23.96
C HIS A 371 0.43 16.66 22.92
N ILE A 372 -0.45 17.62 22.63
CA ILE A 372 -0.04 18.88 22.03
C ILE A 372 -0.07 19.90 23.16
N CYS A 373 1.11 20.42 23.45
CA CYS A 373 1.33 21.62 24.25
C CYS A 373 0.23 22.63 23.92
N THR A 374 -0.60 22.96 24.90
CA THR A 374 -1.69 23.92 24.74
C THR A 374 -1.11 25.31 24.47
N SER A 375 -0.92 25.66 23.20
CA SER A 375 -1.09 26.99 22.59
C SER A 375 -0.21 27.14 21.33
N ARG A 376 -0.82 26.97 20.14
CA ARG A 376 -0.62 27.77 18.91
C ARG A 376 -1.26 27.03 17.74
N SER A 377 -2.37 27.58 17.28
CA SER A 377 -3.15 27.14 16.13
C SER A 377 -2.72 27.92 14.88
N SER A 378 -1.78 27.36 14.13
CA SER A 378 -1.41 27.74 12.75
C SER A 378 -0.27 26.82 12.30
N MET A 379 -0.04 26.65 11.00
CA MET A 379 1.26 26.16 10.48
C MET A 379 2.38 27.20 10.75
N ASP A 380 2.36 27.92 11.88
CA ASP A 380 3.40 28.85 12.26
C ASP A 380 4.62 28.10 12.79
N GLU A 381 5.78 28.55 12.31
CA GLU A 381 7.17 28.28 12.71
C GLU A 381 7.41 27.15 13.73
N ARG A 382 7.17 25.88 13.34
CA ARG A 382 7.63 24.72 14.13
C ARG A 382 9.17 24.70 14.14
N ARG A 383 9.78 24.54 15.32
CA ARG A 383 11.24 24.54 15.51
C ARG A 383 11.73 23.15 15.92
N VAL A 384 12.53 22.52 15.07
CA VAL A 384 13.15 21.22 15.36
C VAL A 384 14.64 21.43 15.66
N GLY A 385 15.07 21.06 16.86
CA GLY A 385 16.47 21.04 17.24
C GLY A 385 17.12 19.76 16.71
N VAL A 386 18.27 19.87 16.04
CA VAL A 386 19.03 18.73 15.51
C VAL A 386 20.41 18.69 16.15
N LEU A 387 20.72 17.57 16.79
CA LEU A 387 22.05 17.30 17.32
C LEU A 387 22.94 16.75 16.20
N GLY A 388 23.97 17.53 15.84
CA GLY A 388 24.88 17.29 14.72
C GLY A 388 24.55 18.15 13.50
N GLY A 389 25.57 18.82 12.97
CA GLY A 389 25.47 19.74 11.84
C GLY A 389 26.04 19.20 10.53
N GLY A 390 26.13 17.87 10.41
CA GLY A 390 26.65 17.18 9.23
C GLY A 390 25.75 17.33 7.99
N GLN A 391 26.11 16.58 6.94
CA GLN A 391 25.35 16.64 5.68
C GLN A 391 23.90 16.14 5.83
N LEU A 392 23.63 15.23 6.76
CA LEU A 392 22.26 14.73 6.95
C LEU A 392 21.39 15.83 7.57
N GLY A 393 21.94 16.62 8.48
CA GLY A 393 21.28 17.78 9.07
C GLY A 393 21.03 18.88 8.03
N ARG A 394 21.95 19.07 7.08
CA ARG A 394 21.76 20.00 5.95
C ARG A 394 20.57 19.59 5.08
N MET A 395 20.54 18.35 4.61
CA MET A 395 19.44 17.85 3.77
C MET A 395 18.11 17.81 4.56
N MET A 396 18.17 17.58 5.87
CA MET A 396 17.00 17.73 6.75
C MET A 396 16.51 19.18 6.80
N ALA A 397 17.41 20.17 6.89
CA ALA A 397 17.02 21.58 6.87
C ALA A 397 16.41 21.98 5.51
N GLU A 398 16.96 21.48 4.40
CA GLU A 398 16.42 21.68 3.06
C GLU A 398 14.98 21.12 2.93
N ALA A 399 14.74 19.91 3.45
CA ALA A 399 13.39 19.33 3.51
C ALA A 399 12.46 20.12 4.46
N GLY A 400 12.98 20.58 5.61
CA GLY A 400 12.25 21.38 6.58
C GLY A 400 11.74 22.69 6.00
N HIS A 401 12.56 23.40 5.23
CA HIS A 401 12.14 24.63 4.55
C HIS A 401 10.94 24.43 3.62
N ARG A 402 10.86 23.30 2.90
CA ARG A 402 9.71 23.00 2.03
C ARG A 402 8.41 22.83 2.82
N LEU A 403 8.50 22.44 4.09
CA LEU A 403 7.38 22.23 5.00
C LEU A 403 7.09 23.44 5.91
N GLY A 404 7.88 24.52 5.82
CA GLY A 404 7.81 25.65 6.76
C GLY A 404 8.28 25.31 8.18
N ILE A 405 9.16 24.31 8.32
CA ILE A 405 9.75 23.90 9.60
C ILE A 405 11.15 24.52 9.71
N HIS A 406 11.42 25.20 10.82
CA HIS A 406 12.72 25.78 11.13
C HIS A 406 13.59 24.78 11.88
N LEU A 407 14.82 24.60 11.41
CA LEU A 407 15.78 23.74 12.10
C LEU A 407 16.77 24.60 12.89
N ASN A 408 16.99 24.22 14.15
CA ASN A 408 18.04 24.72 15.01
C ASN A 408 19.12 23.66 15.11
N ILE A 409 20.39 23.99 14.85
CA ILE A 409 21.47 23.00 14.78
C ILE A 409 22.43 23.19 15.95
N LEU A 410 22.80 22.10 16.62
CA LEU A 410 23.93 22.06 17.55
C LEU A 410 25.10 21.29 16.92
N ASP A 411 26.20 21.99 16.67
CA ASP A 411 27.42 21.38 16.11
C ASP A 411 28.68 22.12 16.58
N PRO A 412 29.82 21.42 16.77
CA PRO A 412 31.07 22.06 17.15
C PRO A 412 31.55 23.14 16.17
N ALA A 413 31.19 23.03 14.89
CA ALA A 413 31.55 24.03 13.89
C ALA A 413 30.51 25.15 13.73
N GLY A 414 29.42 25.13 14.51
CA GLY A 414 28.36 26.14 14.46
C GLY A 414 27.90 26.42 13.02
N LYS A 415 27.87 27.71 12.63
CA LYS A 415 27.47 28.16 11.29
C LYS A 415 28.37 27.67 10.16
N ALA A 416 29.61 27.24 10.45
CA ALA A 416 30.49 26.66 9.44
C ALA A 416 30.16 25.20 9.12
N SER A 417 29.39 24.51 9.96
CA SER A 417 28.91 23.15 9.70
C SER A 417 27.99 23.10 8.46
N PRO A 418 27.94 22.00 7.70
CA PRO A 418 27.04 21.83 6.56
C PRO A 418 25.58 22.25 6.82
N ALA A 419 25.01 21.85 7.96
CA ALA A 419 23.65 22.22 8.34
C ALA A 419 23.55 23.65 8.86
N GLY A 420 24.55 24.12 9.62
CA GLY A 420 24.60 25.50 10.12
C GLY A 420 24.66 26.57 9.02
N GLN A 421 25.12 26.21 7.81
CA GLN A 421 25.10 27.08 6.63
C GLN A 421 23.69 27.37 6.09
N VAL A 422 22.72 26.49 6.38
CA VAL A 422 21.35 26.58 5.83
C VAL A 422 20.29 26.70 6.92
N ALA A 423 20.61 26.36 8.17
CA ALA A 423 19.67 26.40 9.28
C ALA A 423 19.30 27.83 9.73
N SER A 424 18.15 27.96 10.38
CA SER A 424 17.68 29.23 10.92
C SER A 424 18.53 29.69 12.11
N THR A 425 18.87 28.76 13.00
CA THR A 425 19.72 28.99 14.17
C THR A 425 20.82 27.92 14.22
N SER A 426 22.02 28.31 14.62
CA SER A 426 23.11 27.37 14.87
C SER A 426 23.84 27.73 16.16
N ILE A 427 23.89 26.76 17.07
CA ILE A 427 24.63 26.82 18.33
C ILE A 427 25.97 26.15 18.11
N GLU A 428 27.04 26.88 18.41
CA GLU A 428 28.40 26.34 18.43
C GLU A 428 28.63 25.62 19.77
N GLY A 429 28.86 24.31 19.69
CA GLY A 429 29.04 23.48 20.87
C GLY A 429 29.00 21.99 20.56
N SER A 430 29.51 21.19 21.48
CA SER A 430 29.48 19.74 21.34
C SER A 430 28.06 19.22 21.60
N PHE A 431 27.54 18.37 20.71
CA PHE A 431 26.31 17.60 20.95
C PHE A 431 26.47 16.49 22.02
N ARG A 432 27.61 16.47 22.72
CA ARG A 432 27.84 15.67 23.93
C ARG A 432 27.83 16.50 25.22
N ASP A 433 27.86 17.82 25.09
CA ASP A 433 27.83 18.75 26.21
C ASP A 433 26.37 18.97 26.63
N GLU A 434 26.06 18.61 27.87
CA GLU A 434 24.71 18.70 28.43
C GLU A 434 24.18 20.13 28.42
N GLU A 435 25.01 21.12 28.76
CA GLU A 435 24.62 22.53 28.78
C GLU A 435 24.17 22.98 27.39
N LYS A 436 24.91 22.57 26.35
CA LYS A 436 24.61 22.90 24.96
C LYS A 436 23.39 22.16 24.41
N VAL A 437 23.17 20.92 24.83
CA VAL A 437 21.94 20.18 24.48
C VAL A 437 20.71 20.84 25.10
N LEU A 438 20.80 21.30 26.35
CA LEU A 438 19.73 22.03 27.02
C LEU A 438 19.51 23.43 26.43
N GLU A 439 20.58 24.12 26.00
CA GLU A 439 20.49 25.37 25.24
C GLU A 439 19.67 25.15 23.95
N LEU A 440 19.98 24.10 23.18
CA LEU A 440 19.23 23.73 21.99
C LEU A 440 17.77 23.38 22.31
N ALA A 441 17.53 22.64 23.39
CA ALA A 441 16.20 22.26 23.85
C ALA A 441 15.34 23.51 24.14
N SER A 442 15.91 24.51 24.82
CA SER A 442 15.19 25.72 25.24
C SER A 442 14.63 26.57 24.08
N ILE A 443 15.16 26.40 22.87
CA ILE A 443 14.76 27.15 21.67
C ILE A 443 14.02 26.30 20.63
N SER A 444 13.73 25.03 20.93
CA SER A 444 13.15 24.05 20.01
C SER A 444 11.89 23.41 20.58
N ASP A 445 10.94 23.06 19.72
CA ASP A 445 9.71 22.35 20.11
C ASP A 445 9.93 20.84 20.27
N LEU A 446 10.95 20.30 19.59
CA LEU A 446 11.35 18.90 19.60
C LEU A 446 12.83 18.76 19.24
N LEU A 447 13.52 17.79 19.82
CA LEU A 447 14.88 17.41 19.44
C LEU A 447 14.91 16.12 18.61
N THR A 448 15.78 16.09 17.61
CA THR A 448 16.16 14.90 16.85
C THR A 448 17.67 14.85 16.63
N VAL A 449 18.17 13.77 16.05
CA VAL A 449 19.60 13.49 15.90
C VAL A 449 20.00 13.30 14.44
N GLU A 450 21.10 13.93 14.07
CA GLU A 450 21.81 13.73 12.79
C GLU A 450 22.86 12.63 12.91
N ILE A 451 23.39 12.45 14.12
CA ILE A 451 24.47 11.53 14.46
C ILE A 451 24.05 10.63 15.61
N GLU A 452 24.44 9.35 15.57
CA GLU A 452 24.08 8.41 16.62
C GLU A 452 24.90 8.55 17.91
N HIS A 453 26.09 9.17 17.87
CA HIS A 453 27.02 9.26 19.02
C HIS A 453 26.79 10.49 19.91
N VAL A 454 25.53 10.76 20.24
CA VAL A 454 25.06 11.82 21.15
C VAL A 454 25.11 11.38 22.62
N ASN A 455 25.09 12.36 23.54
CA ASN A 455 24.95 12.12 24.97
C ASN A 455 23.48 11.84 25.30
N CYS A 456 23.14 10.58 25.62
CA CYS A 456 21.75 10.18 25.88
C CYS A 456 21.25 10.69 27.25
N GLU A 457 22.14 10.89 28.22
CA GLU A 457 21.82 11.44 29.54
C GLU A 457 21.36 12.90 29.40
N ALA A 458 22.05 13.68 28.54
CA ALA A 458 21.65 15.04 28.20
C ALA A 458 20.30 15.09 27.46
N LEU A 459 20.00 14.09 26.63
CA LEU A 459 18.68 13.98 26.00
C LEU A 459 17.57 13.65 27.01
N ASP A 460 17.84 12.79 27.99
CA ASP A 460 16.89 12.53 29.07
C ASP A 460 16.67 13.79 29.92
N ALA A 461 17.72 14.57 30.18
CA ALA A 461 17.61 15.87 30.85
C ALA A 461 16.75 16.85 30.05
N ALA A 462 16.87 16.88 28.71
CA ALA A 462 16.01 17.69 27.84
C ALA A 462 14.52 17.25 27.91
N ILE A 463 14.26 15.93 27.95
CA ILE A 463 12.89 15.40 28.16
C ILE A 463 12.37 15.84 29.53
N ALA A 464 13.18 15.72 30.59
CA ALA A 464 12.81 16.14 31.94
C ALA A 464 12.54 17.65 32.04
N ALA A 465 13.23 18.46 31.24
CA ALA A 465 13.01 19.89 31.08
C ALA A 465 11.79 20.25 30.20
N GLY A 466 11.10 19.25 29.62
CA GLY A 466 9.85 19.41 28.89
C GLY A 466 9.97 19.45 27.36
N THR A 467 11.16 19.19 26.80
CA THR A 467 11.37 19.14 25.34
C THR A 467 11.36 17.68 24.85
N PRO A 468 10.40 17.27 24.01
CA PRO A 468 10.38 15.91 23.45
C PRO A 468 11.62 15.59 22.61
N VAL A 469 12.06 14.34 22.64
CA VAL A 469 13.20 13.83 21.84
C VAL A 469 12.76 12.63 21.01
N GLN A 470 13.09 12.62 19.72
CA GLN A 470 12.81 11.51 18.80
C GLN A 470 14.00 11.23 17.86
N PRO A 471 14.39 9.97 17.62
CA PRO A 471 13.94 8.77 18.33
C PRO A 471 14.24 8.84 19.83
N LEU A 472 13.58 8.00 20.63
CA LEU A 472 13.73 8.03 22.08
C LEU A 472 15.20 7.77 22.51
N PRO A 473 15.72 8.43 23.56
CA PRO A 473 17.08 8.21 24.04
C PRO A 473 17.38 6.74 24.37
N GLN A 474 16.39 6.00 24.91
CA GLN A 474 16.48 4.57 25.17
C GLN A 474 16.78 3.75 23.89
N THR A 475 16.11 4.09 22.78
CA THR A 475 16.35 3.45 21.47
C THR A 475 17.74 3.79 20.95
N ILE A 476 18.17 5.05 21.10
CA ILE A 476 19.53 5.47 20.71
C ILE A 476 20.58 4.69 21.52
N ARG A 477 20.42 4.54 22.84
CA ARG A 477 21.33 3.74 23.70
C ARG A 477 21.48 2.31 23.23
N VAL A 478 20.37 1.63 22.94
CA VAL A 478 20.38 0.24 22.44
C VAL A 478 21.15 0.16 21.12
N ILE A 479 21.00 1.14 20.24
CA ILE A 479 21.63 1.14 18.91
C ILE A 479 23.11 1.57 18.95
N GLN A 480 23.48 2.47 19.86
CA GLN A 480 24.87 2.92 20.05
C GLN A 480 25.81 1.76 20.44
N ASP A 481 25.30 0.75 21.13
CA ASP A 481 26.01 -0.48 21.44
C ASP A 481 25.59 -1.58 20.46
N LYS A 482 26.43 -1.84 19.46
CA LYS A 482 26.16 -2.78 18.36
C LYS A 482 25.95 -4.22 18.85
N PHE A 483 26.54 -4.60 19.99
CA PHE A 483 26.28 -5.90 20.60
C PHE A 483 24.90 -5.93 21.27
N GLN A 484 24.56 -4.91 22.07
CA GLN A 484 23.23 -4.81 22.69
C GLN A 484 22.11 -4.68 21.65
N GLN A 485 22.35 -4.00 20.53
CA GLN A 485 21.45 -3.96 19.38
C GLN A 485 21.14 -5.39 18.92
N LYS A 486 22.15 -6.24 18.75
CA LYS A 486 21.96 -7.63 18.32
C LYS A 486 21.25 -8.47 19.36
N VAL A 487 21.61 -8.35 20.64
CA VAL A 487 20.90 -9.02 21.75
C VAL A 487 19.41 -8.64 21.74
N TYR A 488 19.11 -7.34 21.61
CA TYR A 488 17.74 -6.82 21.59
C TYR A 488 16.91 -7.37 20.41
N LEU A 489 17.52 -7.44 19.23
CA LEU A 489 16.89 -7.93 18.00
C LEU A 489 16.75 -9.46 17.97
N GLN A 490 17.77 -10.19 18.46
CA GLN A 490 17.74 -11.66 18.56
C GLN A 490 16.59 -12.12 19.47
N ALA A 491 16.39 -11.44 20.60
CA ALA A 491 15.30 -11.72 21.52
C ALA A 491 13.89 -11.56 20.89
N ARG A 492 13.80 -10.91 19.73
CA ARG A 492 12.56 -10.65 18.98
C ARG A 492 12.49 -11.42 17.66
N GLY A 493 13.39 -12.38 17.46
CA GLY A 493 13.37 -13.27 16.29
C GLY A 493 13.85 -12.63 14.99
N VAL A 494 14.53 -11.48 15.05
CA VAL A 494 15.12 -10.85 13.86
C VAL A 494 16.32 -11.71 13.41
N PRO A 495 16.39 -12.11 12.12
CA PRO A 495 17.52 -12.88 11.60
C PRO A 495 18.83 -12.08 11.66
N LEU A 496 19.88 -12.63 12.27
CA LEU A 496 21.19 -12.00 12.46
C LEU A 496 22.30 -13.02 12.16
N PRO A 497 23.52 -12.59 11.80
CA PRO A 497 24.69 -13.45 11.87
C PRO A 497 24.89 -13.97 13.29
N ASP A 498 25.40 -15.20 13.45
CA ASP A 498 25.77 -15.73 14.76
C ASP A 498 26.81 -14.80 15.41
N PHE A 499 26.61 -14.45 16.69
CA PHE A 499 27.44 -13.48 17.39
C PHE A 499 27.63 -13.87 18.86
N CYS A 500 28.74 -13.44 19.47
CA CYS A 500 29.00 -13.62 20.89
C CYS A 500 29.83 -12.46 21.47
N ASP A 501 29.74 -12.27 22.78
CA ASP A 501 30.56 -11.28 23.48
C ASP A 501 32.04 -11.72 23.56
N VAL A 502 32.96 -10.77 23.47
CA VAL A 502 34.41 -11.01 23.50
C VAL A 502 35.09 -9.99 24.44
N PRO A 503 34.97 -10.18 25.76
CA PRO A 503 35.55 -9.26 26.73
C PRO A 503 37.07 -9.41 26.88
N THR A 504 37.65 -10.54 26.44
CA THR A 504 39.10 -10.82 26.56
C THR A 504 39.64 -11.47 25.28
N LEU A 505 40.97 -11.51 25.16
CA LEU A 505 41.65 -12.17 24.05
C LEU A 505 41.37 -13.69 24.01
N GLU A 506 41.28 -14.34 25.17
CA GLU A 506 40.93 -15.76 25.27
C GLU A 506 39.52 -16.03 24.76
N ALA A 507 38.58 -15.13 25.06
CA ALA A 507 37.22 -15.20 24.51
C ALA A 507 37.22 -15.03 22.98
N ALA A 508 38.16 -14.24 22.42
CA ALA A 508 38.29 -14.05 20.98
C ALA A 508 38.79 -15.34 20.29
N TYR A 509 39.75 -16.02 20.91
CA TYR A 509 40.20 -17.33 20.43
C TYR A 509 39.09 -18.39 20.50
N GLU A 510 38.30 -18.38 21.58
CA GLU A 510 37.17 -19.30 21.73
C GLU A 510 36.06 -19.01 20.71
N ALA A 511 35.76 -17.75 20.44
CA ALA A 511 34.85 -17.36 19.36
C ALA A 511 35.33 -17.89 18.00
N GLY A 512 36.63 -17.77 17.70
CA GLY A 512 37.22 -18.35 16.50
C GLY A 512 37.11 -19.88 16.43
N ARG A 513 37.18 -20.56 17.57
CA ARG A 513 36.97 -22.02 17.65
C ARG A 513 35.51 -22.41 17.37
N ILE A 514 34.54 -21.60 17.82
CA ILE A 514 33.10 -21.88 17.68
C ILE A 514 32.60 -21.51 16.28
N PHE A 515 32.93 -20.31 15.79
CA PHE A 515 32.42 -19.78 14.52
C PHE A 515 33.27 -20.16 13.31
N GLY A 516 34.52 -20.55 13.53
CA GLY A 516 35.50 -20.79 12.47
C GLY A 516 36.13 -19.50 11.95
N TYR A 517 36.91 -19.63 10.89
CA TYR A 517 37.60 -18.53 10.23
C TYR A 517 37.18 -18.43 8.75
N PRO A 518 37.14 -17.22 8.16
CA PRO A 518 37.43 -15.93 8.79
C PRO A 518 36.45 -15.55 9.91
N LEU A 519 36.93 -14.81 10.90
CA LEU A 519 36.17 -14.32 12.06
C LEU A 519 36.11 -12.80 12.01
N MET A 520 34.93 -12.23 12.23
CA MET A 520 34.74 -10.78 12.26
C MET A 520 34.72 -10.29 13.71
N LEU A 521 35.72 -9.53 14.12
CA LEU A 521 35.73 -8.82 15.40
C LEU A 521 35.24 -7.38 15.21
N LYS A 522 34.38 -6.91 16.10
CA LYS A 522 33.80 -5.57 16.03
C LYS A 522 33.83 -4.89 17.39
N ALA A 523 34.16 -3.60 17.41
CA ALA A 523 34.00 -2.74 18.57
C ALA A 523 32.49 -2.56 18.84
N LYS A 524 32.09 -2.64 20.12
CA LYS A 524 30.69 -2.48 20.52
C LYS A 524 30.17 -1.06 20.28
N ARG A 525 31.01 -0.03 20.44
CA ARG A 525 30.62 1.38 20.36
C ARG A 525 31.58 2.18 19.47
N LEU A 526 31.11 3.34 19.02
CA LEU A 526 31.89 4.31 18.22
C LEU A 526 32.42 3.75 16.88
N ALA A 527 31.81 2.67 16.38
CA ALA A 527 32.11 2.09 15.08
C ALA A 527 31.35 2.82 13.97
N TYR A 528 32.02 3.16 12.88
CA TYR A 528 31.44 3.83 11.70
C TYR A 528 32.34 3.68 10.47
N ASP A 529 31.76 3.60 9.26
CA ASP A 529 32.50 3.54 7.98
C ASP A 529 33.68 2.53 8.02
N GLY A 530 33.44 1.34 8.59
CA GLY A 530 34.42 0.26 8.78
C GLY A 530 35.41 0.42 9.93
N LYS A 531 35.52 1.61 10.53
CA LYS A 531 36.29 1.78 11.77
C LYS A 531 35.58 1.03 12.88
N GLY A 532 36.36 0.27 13.65
CA GLY A 532 35.82 -0.63 14.65
C GLY A 532 35.54 -2.04 14.14
N ASN A 533 35.92 -2.39 12.89
CA ASN A 533 35.88 -3.76 12.39
C ASN A 533 37.31 -4.29 12.17
N ALA A 534 37.57 -5.53 12.54
CA ALA A 534 38.83 -6.24 12.28
C ALA A 534 38.55 -7.69 11.89
N VAL A 535 39.18 -8.17 10.82
CA VAL A 535 38.98 -9.52 10.31
C VAL A 535 40.17 -10.38 10.69
N ALA A 536 39.93 -11.46 11.45
CA ALA A 536 40.92 -12.50 11.68
C ALA A 536 40.70 -13.61 10.65
N THR A 537 41.61 -13.74 9.67
CA THR A 537 41.48 -14.74 8.59
C THR A 537 41.90 -16.13 9.06
N THR A 538 42.78 -16.16 10.06
CA THR A 538 43.28 -17.38 10.69
C THR A 538 43.33 -17.20 12.21
N LYS A 539 43.64 -18.28 12.92
CA LYS A 539 43.86 -18.24 14.38
C LYS A 539 44.97 -17.27 14.77
N ASP A 540 46.03 -17.20 14.00
CA ASP A 540 47.21 -16.38 14.34
C ASP A 540 46.92 -14.87 14.21
N ASP A 541 45.88 -14.50 13.45
CA ASP A 541 45.46 -13.09 13.27
C ASP A 541 44.63 -12.55 14.45
N VAL A 542 44.09 -13.42 15.31
CA VAL A 542 43.12 -13.04 16.36
C VAL A 542 43.68 -12.00 17.32
N ALA A 543 44.91 -12.19 17.80
CA ALA A 543 45.53 -11.26 18.75
C ALA A 543 45.74 -9.87 18.13
N ALA A 544 46.20 -9.82 16.89
CA ALA A 544 46.39 -8.56 16.18
C ALA A 544 45.06 -7.84 15.90
N ALA A 545 44.03 -8.58 15.46
CA ALA A 545 42.70 -8.03 15.19
C ALA A 545 42.02 -7.52 16.48
N PHE A 546 42.18 -8.21 17.61
CA PHE A 546 41.64 -7.79 18.90
C PHE A 546 42.33 -6.52 19.43
N GLU A 547 43.66 -6.47 19.34
CA GLU A 547 44.45 -5.30 19.75
C GLU A 547 44.18 -4.08 18.86
N GLN A 548 43.96 -4.28 17.56
CA GLN A 548 43.56 -3.21 16.63
C GLN A 548 42.28 -2.50 17.07
N LEU A 549 41.37 -3.20 17.77
CA LEU A 549 40.13 -2.65 18.30
C LEU A 549 40.27 -2.07 19.72
N GLY A 550 41.49 -2.04 20.28
CA GLY A 550 41.80 -1.50 21.60
C GLY A 550 41.68 -2.50 22.74
N GLY A 551 41.55 -3.80 22.44
CA GLY A 551 41.65 -4.89 23.42
C GLY A 551 40.51 -4.99 24.45
N ARG A 552 39.43 -4.23 24.28
CA ARG A 552 38.26 -4.21 25.18
C ARG A 552 37.00 -3.77 24.43
N ASP A 553 35.83 -4.03 25.01
CA ASP A 553 34.54 -3.67 24.43
C ASP A 553 34.37 -4.20 22.98
N VAL A 554 34.80 -5.44 22.74
CA VAL A 554 34.73 -6.13 21.45
C VAL A 554 33.66 -7.22 21.51
N TYR A 555 33.05 -7.53 20.37
CA TYR A 555 32.25 -8.73 20.16
C TYR A 555 32.66 -9.40 18.84
N ALA A 556 32.33 -10.68 18.70
CA ALA A 556 32.61 -11.44 17.48
C ALA A 556 31.33 -11.79 16.74
N GLU A 557 31.43 -11.83 15.43
CA GLU A 557 30.44 -12.39 14.52
C GLU A 557 31.08 -13.49 13.68
N LYS A 558 30.29 -14.52 13.43
CA LYS A 558 30.58 -15.47 12.37
C LYS A 558 30.59 -14.73 11.03
N TRP A 559 31.60 -15.00 10.22
CA TRP A 559 31.67 -14.42 8.88
C TRP A 559 30.46 -14.83 8.05
N ALA A 560 29.74 -13.84 7.53
CA ALA A 560 28.61 -14.04 6.63
C ALA A 560 29.11 -14.06 5.18
N PRO A 561 29.12 -15.21 4.48
CA PRO A 561 29.46 -15.27 3.06
C PRO A 561 28.29 -14.76 2.19
N PHE A 562 27.93 -13.50 2.36
CA PHE A 562 26.82 -12.88 1.63
C PHE A 562 27.13 -12.74 0.13
N ARG A 563 26.08 -12.77 -0.69
CA ARG A 563 26.17 -12.52 -2.14
C ARG A 563 26.04 -11.03 -2.45
N LYS A 564 25.19 -10.30 -1.71
CA LYS A 564 24.95 -8.86 -1.86
C LYS A 564 24.74 -8.21 -0.50
N GLU A 565 25.19 -6.98 -0.38
CA GLU A 565 24.78 -6.08 0.70
C GLU A 565 23.54 -5.32 0.23
N LEU A 566 22.56 -5.21 1.12
CA LEU A 566 21.31 -4.53 0.88
C LEU A 566 21.08 -3.49 1.97
N ALA A 567 20.29 -2.47 1.68
CA ALA A 567 19.75 -1.60 2.70
C ALA A 567 18.28 -1.27 2.45
N VAL A 568 17.55 -1.02 3.54
CA VAL A 568 16.16 -0.59 3.51
C VAL A 568 16.02 0.58 4.46
N MET A 569 15.58 1.73 3.96
CA MET A 569 15.15 2.82 4.83
C MET A 569 13.77 2.50 5.35
N VAL A 570 13.54 2.68 6.65
CA VAL A 570 12.24 2.44 7.26
C VAL A 570 11.84 3.66 8.08
N VAL A 571 10.72 4.26 7.74
CA VAL A 571 10.13 5.34 8.53
C VAL A 571 9.10 4.77 9.51
N ARG A 572 9.19 5.18 10.77
CA ARG A 572 8.27 4.82 11.86
C ARG A 572 7.64 6.08 12.44
N SER A 573 6.33 6.18 12.33
CA SER A 573 5.51 7.15 13.06
C SER A 573 4.86 6.48 14.27
N ALA A 574 4.04 7.21 15.02
CA ALA A 574 3.26 6.64 16.12
C ALA A 574 2.23 5.60 15.64
N SER A 575 1.75 5.69 14.40
CA SER A 575 0.68 4.83 13.87
C SER A 575 1.14 3.81 12.82
N GLU A 576 2.27 4.06 12.16
CA GLU A 576 2.65 3.30 10.97
C GLU A 576 4.17 3.10 10.82
N VAL A 577 4.55 1.97 10.22
CA VAL A 577 5.91 1.64 9.80
C VAL A 577 5.90 1.39 8.29
N ARG A 578 6.68 2.17 7.52
CA ARG A 578 6.75 2.07 6.06
C ARG A 578 8.20 1.87 5.59
N PRO A 579 8.52 0.76 4.90
CA PRO A 579 9.80 0.60 4.24
C PRO A 579 9.84 1.36 2.91
N TYR A 580 11.02 1.83 2.56
CA TYR A 580 11.38 2.27 1.22
C TYR A 580 11.81 1.07 0.35
N PRO A 581 11.88 1.23 -0.98
CA PRO A 581 12.46 0.25 -1.89
C PRO A 581 13.83 -0.24 -1.41
N VAL A 582 14.05 -1.54 -1.54
CA VAL A 582 15.33 -2.18 -1.22
C VAL A 582 16.39 -1.68 -2.18
N VAL A 583 17.53 -1.28 -1.64
CA VAL A 583 18.70 -0.87 -2.41
C VAL A 583 19.82 -1.90 -2.27
N GLU A 584 20.53 -2.16 -3.35
CA GLU A 584 21.82 -2.85 -3.30
C GLU A 584 22.90 -1.81 -2.97
N THR A 585 23.72 -2.10 -1.97
CA THR A 585 24.82 -1.23 -1.55
C THR A 585 26.14 -1.83 -2.00
N VAL A 586 27.02 -0.99 -2.56
CA VAL A 586 28.38 -1.36 -2.92
C VAL A 586 29.33 -0.59 -2.03
N GLN A 587 30.03 -1.30 -1.14
CA GLN A 587 31.05 -0.74 -0.26
C GLN A 587 32.41 -0.80 -0.96
N LYS A 588 33.23 0.24 -0.78
CA LYS A 588 34.67 0.23 -1.11
C LYS A 588 35.44 0.71 0.10
N ASP A 589 36.45 -0.04 0.52
CA ASP A 589 37.21 0.25 1.75
C ASP A 589 36.31 0.48 2.98
N ASN A 590 35.21 -0.28 3.07
CA ASN A 590 34.15 -0.18 4.09
C ASN A 590 33.36 1.15 4.09
N ILE A 591 33.40 1.90 3.00
CA ILE A 591 32.59 3.11 2.79
C ILE A 591 31.59 2.88 1.67
N CYS A 592 30.34 3.27 1.90
CA CYS A 592 29.29 3.15 0.89
C CYS A 592 29.64 4.00 -0.32
N HIS A 593 29.96 3.35 -1.44
CA HIS A 593 30.37 3.99 -2.68
C HIS A 593 29.17 4.22 -3.60
N THR A 594 28.35 3.20 -3.81
CA THR A 594 27.19 3.26 -4.71
C THR A 594 25.97 2.59 -4.09
N THR A 595 24.78 3.12 -4.37
CA THR A 595 23.52 2.41 -4.13
C THR A 595 22.74 2.27 -5.43
N ILE A 596 22.13 1.10 -5.64
CA ILE A 596 21.43 0.73 -6.86
C ILE A 596 19.98 0.37 -6.49
N THR A 597 19.02 1.04 -7.11
CA THR A 597 17.58 0.89 -6.83
C THR A 597 16.76 0.77 -8.11
N PRO A 598 15.86 -0.22 -8.24
CA PRO A 598 15.65 -1.34 -7.34
C PRO A 598 16.91 -2.22 -7.20
N ALA A 599 17.10 -2.85 -6.04
CA ALA A 599 18.15 -3.84 -5.84
C ALA A 599 18.02 -4.98 -6.87
N GLN A 600 19.15 -5.46 -7.41
CA GLN A 600 19.17 -6.51 -8.44
C GLN A 600 19.04 -7.91 -7.81
N ILE A 601 17.87 -8.17 -7.23
CA ILE A 601 17.53 -9.38 -6.47
C ILE A 601 16.12 -9.86 -6.83
N SER A 602 15.78 -11.11 -6.48
CA SER A 602 14.43 -11.63 -6.71
C SER A 602 13.37 -10.82 -5.93
N ALA A 603 12.12 -10.80 -6.42
CA ALA A 603 11.04 -10.10 -5.74
C ALA A 603 10.75 -10.74 -4.37
N ALA A 604 10.95 -12.06 -4.24
CA ALA A 604 10.88 -12.76 -2.97
C ALA A 604 11.93 -12.26 -1.96
N ALA A 605 13.19 -12.15 -2.38
CA ALA A 605 14.28 -11.61 -1.55
C ALA A 605 14.02 -10.14 -1.18
N SER A 606 13.58 -9.33 -2.13
CA SER A 606 13.21 -7.92 -1.89
C SER A 606 12.08 -7.79 -0.86
N LYS A 607 11.01 -8.58 -1.02
CA LYS A 607 9.90 -8.63 -0.06
C LYS A 607 10.37 -9.07 1.33
N LYS A 608 11.21 -10.10 1.40
CA LYS A 608 11.78 -10.61 2.66
C LYS A 608 12.66 -9.56 3.34
N ALA A 609 13.49 -8.84 2.60
CA ALA A 609 14.32 -7.74 3.11
C ALA A 609 13.47 -6.61 3.70
N MET A 610 12.40 -6.18 3.00
CA MET A 610 11.48 -5.18 3.52
C MET A 610 10.74 -5.64 4.80
N ILE A 611 10.36 -6.92 4.87
CA ILE A 611 9.70 -7.49 6.06
C ILE A 611 10.66 -7.50 7.24
N VAL A 612 11.86 -8.09 7.09
CA VAL A 612 12.87 -8.15 8.16
C VAL A 612 13.21 -6.74 8.67
N ALA A 613 13.42 -5.79 7.76
CA ALA A 613 13.70 -4.41 8.14
C ALA A 613 12.51 -3.75 8.87
N SER A 614 11.28 -3.94 8.39
CA SER A 614 10.09 -3.36 9.02
C SER A 614 9.82 -3.94 10.40
N GLU A 615 10.00 -5.26 10.58
CA GLU A 615 9.83 -5.94 11.86
C GLU A 615 10.89 -5.52 12.87
N ALA A 616 12.15 -5.40 12.44
CA ALA A 616 13.24 -4.91 13.28
C ALA A 616 12.99 -3.47 13.77
N ILE A 617 12.43 -2.60 12.93
CA ILE A 617 12.11 -1.21 13.32
C ILE A 617 10.80 -1.11 14.11
N ALA A 618 9.81 -1.94 13.82
CA ALA A 618 8.57 -2.02 14.60
C ALA A 618 8.84 -2.47 16.05
N ALA A 619 9.86 -3.30 16.25
CA ALA A 619 10.33 -3.73 17.56
C ALA A 619 10.94 -2.62 18.42
N LEU A 620 11.46 -1.56 17.80
CA LEU A 620 12.06 -0.41 18.50
C LEU A 620 11.00 0.63 18.87
N GLU A 621 11.28 1.41 19.90
CA GLU A 621 10.43 2.52 20.32
C GLU A 621 10.90 3.85 19.72
N GLY A 622 10.01 4.85 19.68
CA GLY A 622 10.30 6.18 19.14
C GLY A 622 10.06 6.31 17.64
N THR A 623 9.96 7.55 17.17
CA THR A 623 9.60 7.89 15.79
C THR A 623 10.79 8.45 15.03
N GLY A 624 10.75 8.37 13.71
CA GLY A 624 11.79 8.88 12.84
C GLY A 624 12.03 7.94 11.66
N ILE A 625 13.20 8.09 11.06
CA ILE A 625 13.64 7.21 9.98
C ILE A 625 14.87 6.45 10.45
N PHE A 626 14.96 5.20 10.01
CA PHE A 626 16.00 4.28 10.40
C PHE A 626 16.62 3.68 9.14
N GLY A 627 17.95 3.67 9.09
CA GLY A 627 18.70 2.91 8.10
C GLY A 627 18.88 1.48 8.58
N VAL A 628 18.42 0.50 7.80
CA VAL A 628 18.61 -0.92 8.10
C VAL A 628 19.53 -1.53 7.05
N GLU A 629 20.69 -2.01 7.46
CA GLU A 629 21.63 -2.73 6.60
C GLU A 629 21.42 -4.24 6.73
N LEU A 630 21.47 -4.93 5.59
CA LEU A 630 21.11 -6.33 5.45
C LEU A 630 22.13 -7.06 4.57
N PHE A 631 22.27 -8.36 4.79
CA PHE A 631 23.00 -9.27 3.94
C PHE A 631 22.05 -10.23 3.24
N LEU A 632 22.18 -10.37 1.93
CA LEU A 632 21.56 -11.43 1.15
C LEU A 632 22.51 -12.61 1.05
N MET A 633 22.10 -13.75 1.60
CA MET A 633 22.88 -14.98 1.61
C MET A 633 22.71 -15.78 0.30
N PRO A 634 23.59 -16.75 0.00
CA PRO A 634 23.51 -17.55 -1.23
C PRO A 634 22.22 -18.39 -1.37
N ASP A 635 21.54 -18.68 -0.26
CA ASP A 635 20.28 -19.41 -0.17
C ASP A 635 19.04 -18.49 -0.18
N ASP A 636 19.22 -17.22 -0.57
CA ASP A 636 18.20 -16.16 -0.52
C ASP A 636 17.64 -15.86 0.90
N SER A 637 18.35 -16.28 1.96
CA SER A 637 18.08 -15.80 3.30
C SER A 637 18.59 -14.37 3.51
N ILE A 638 17.92 -13.63 4.41
CA ILE A 638 18.25 -12.24 4.73
C ILE A 638 18.69 -12.21 6.18
N LEU A 639 19.87 -11.63 6.44
CA LEU A 639 20.38 -11.38 7.78
C LEU A 639 20.51 -9.86 7.99
N LEU A 640 20.13 -9.35 9.15
CA LEU A 640 20.34 -7.95 9.50
C LEU A 640 21.78 -7.74 9.99
N ASN A 641 22.48 -6.79 9.38
CA ASN A 641 23.83 -6.40 9.77
C ASN A 641 23.78 -5.42 10.94
N GLU A 642 23.19 -4.25 10.71
CA GLU A 642 23.04 -3.18 11.69
C GLU A 642 21.88 -2.20 11.38
N ILE A 643 21.53 -1.39 12.39
CA ILE A 643 20.55 -0.30 12.32
C ILE A 643 21.22 1.03 12.70
N ALA A 644 20.84 2.10 11.99
CA ALA A 644 21.13 3.50 12.33
C ALA A 644 19.81 4.25 12.64
N PRO A 645 19.67 4.98 13.76
CA PRO A 645 18.41 5.61 14.19
C PRO A 645 18.26 7.03 13.65
N ARG A 646 18.53 7.20 12.36
CA ARG A 646 18.61 8.50 11.69
C ARG A 646 18.49 8.30 10.17
N PRO A 647 18.30 9.39 9.40
CA PRO A 647 18.54 9.35 7.96
C PRO A 647 19.90 8.71 7.64
N HIS A 648 19.95 7.94 6.56
CA HIS A 648 21.11 7.13 6.22
C HIS A 648 21.62 7.42 4.81
N ASN A 649 22.90 7.18 4.61
CA ASN A 649 23.60 7.42 3.35
C ASN A 649 22.96 6.63 2.20
N SER A 650 22.63 5.36 2.45
CA SER A 650 21.96 4.51 1.46
C SER A 650 20.53 4.91 1.14
N GLY A 651 19.96 5.91 1.83
CA GLY A 651 18.66 6.50 1.53
C GLY A 651 18.73 7.77 0.67
N HIS A 652 19.90 8.29 0.30
CA HIS A 652 20.00 9.57 -0.42
C HIS A 652 19.30 9.55 -1.77
N TYR A 653 19.26 8.41 -2.44
CA TYR A 653 18.52 8.21 -3.69
C TYR A 653 17.03 8.64 -3.60
N THR A 654 16.44 8.59 -2.39
CA THR A 654 15.02 8.91 -2.17
C THR A 654 14.67 10.36 -2.53
N MET A 655 15.65 11.27 -2.50
CA MET A 655 15.47 12.69 -2.85
C MET A 655 14.99 12.86 -4.29
N GLU A 656 15.64 12.19 -5.23
CA GLU A 656 15.27 12.23 -6.65
C GLU A 656 14.25 11.15 -7.03
N ALA A 657 14.30 9.99 -6.38
CA ALA A 657 13.67 8.78 -6.90
C ALA A 657 12.33 8.39 -6.25
N CYS A 658 12.02 8.88 -5.06
CA CYS A 658 10.82 8.50 -4.32
C CYS A 658 9.77 9.61 -4.27
N GLU A 659 8.52 9.24 -3.97
CA GLU A 659 7.41 10.18 -3.76
C GLU A 659 7.69 11.16 -2.61
N THR A 660 8.29 10.69 -1.52
CA THR A 660 8.73 11.53 -0.40
C THR A 660 10.10 11.06 0.08
N ASP A 661 11.06 11.98 0.18
CA ASP A 661 12.41 11.64 0.58
C ASP A 661 12.53 11.31 2.07
N GLN A 662 13.62 10.64 2.42
CA GLN A 662 13.87 10.17 3.78
C GLN A 662 13.92 11.29 4.83
N PHE A 663 14.35 12.50 4.46
CA PHE A 663 14.51 13.61 5.39
C PHE A 663 13.18 14.27 5.67
N GLU A 664 12.36 14.47 4.65
CA GLU A 664 11.00 14.95 4.81
C GLU A 664 10.14 13.97 5.62
N ASN A 665 10.23 12.66 5.32
CA ASN A 665 9.53 11.65 6.10
C ASN A 665 10.06 11.51 7.52
N HIS A 666 11.36 11.76 7.76
CA HIS A 666 11.89 11.86 9.11
C HIS A 666 11.24 13.00 9.89
N LEU A 667 11.21 14.22 9.33
CA LEU A 667 10.58 15.38 9.96
C LEU A 667 9.08 15.16 10.21
N ARG A 668 8.36 14.60 9.23
CA ARG A 668 6.95 14.23 9.39
C ARG A 668 6.77 13.24 10.54
N ALA A 669 7.59 12.20 10.60
CA ALA A 669 7.51 11.18 11.64
C ALA A 669 7.75 11.74 13.05
N VAL A 670 8.82 12.54 13.25
CA VAL A 670 9.15 13.08 14.58
C VAL A 670 8.14 14.14 15.04
N LEU A 671 7.53 14.89 14.11
CA LEU A 671 6.51 15.89 14.43
C LEU A 671 5.08 15.34 14.52
N GLY A 672 4.88 14.05 14.25
CA GLY A 672 3.56 13.42 14.21
C GLY A 672 2.69 13.85 13.02
N LEU A 673 3.29 14.31 11.93
CA LEU A 673 2.60 14.61 10.68
C LEU A 673 2.35 13.33 9.86
N PRO A 674 1.35 13.32 8.96
CA PRO A 674 1.11 12.20 8.06
C PRO A 674 2.33 11.88 7.19
N LEU A 675 2.72 10.61 7.16
CA LEU A 675 3.82 10.12 6.34
C LEU A 675 3.51 10.25 4.85
N GLY A 676 4.48 10.73 4.09
CA GLY A 676 4.46 10.69 2.64
C GLY A 676 4.66 9.27 2.10
N GLY A 677 4.40 9.09 0.81
CA GLY A 677 4.59 7.81 0.14
C GLY A 677 6.07 7.45 -0.01
N THR A 678 6.40 6.16 0.09
CA THR A 678 7.78 5.66 0.00
C THR A 678 8.09 5.02 -1.35
N ALA A 679 7.13 4.97 -2.26
CA ALA A 679 7.27 4.32 -3.56
C ALA A 679 8.24 5.08 -4.49
N LEU A 680 8.86 4.35 -5.42
CA LEU A 680 9.59 4.97 -6.52
C LEU A 680 8.63 5.72 -7.44
N LYS A 681 8.99 6.95 -7.82
CA LYS A 681 8.32 7.73 -8.88
C LYS A 681 9.05 7.66 -10.22
N VAL A 682 10.19 6.96 -10.28
CA VAL A 682 11.02 6.71 -11.47
C VAL A 682 11.23 5.21 -11.66
N GLY A 683 11.65 4.78 -12.85
CA GLY A 683 11.89 3.36 -13.12
C GLY A 683 13.09 2.79 -12.38
N ALA A 684 14.16 3.58 -12.22
CA ALA A 684 15.35 3.22 -11.47
C ALA A 684 16.14 4.45 -11.00
N ALA A 685 17.02 4.23 -10.02
CA ALA A 685 17.97 5.21 -9.52
C ALA A 685 19.31 4.56 -9.11
N VAL A 686 20.41 5.26 -9.36
CA VAL A 686 21.74 4.90 -8.87
C VAL A 686 22.33 6.12 -8.19
N MET A 687 22.63 6.02 -6.89
CA MET A 687 23.31 7.09 -6.16
C MET A 687 24.79 6.74 -6.00
N LEU A 688 25.66 7.71 -6.30
CA LEU A 688 27.11 7.65 -6.23
C LEU A 688 27.61 8.64 -5.18
N ASN A 689 28.37 8.15 -4.19
CA ASN A 689 29.05 9.02 -3.25
C ASN A 689 30.32 9.59 -3.86
N ILE A 690 30.52 10.89 -3.64
CA ILE A 690 31.71 11.60 -4.07
C ILE A 690 32.56 11.88 -2.84
N LEU A 691 33.66 11.14 -2.73
CA LEU A 691 34.65 11.30 -1.67
C LEU A 691 35.70 12.34 -2.08
N GLY A 692 36.32 13.00 -1.12
CA GLY A 692 37.51 13.80 -1.39
C GLY A 692 38.67 12.88 -1.76
N GLU A 693 39.36 13.16 -2.87
CA GLU A 693 40.53 12.37 -3.34
C GLU A 693 41.80 13.21 -3.54
N GLY A 694 41.70 14.52 -3.36
CA GLY A 694 42.82 15.46 -3.52
C GLY A 694 42.37 16.86 -3.13
N SER A 695 42.19 17.72 -4.12
CA SER A 695 41.67 19.07 -3.94
C SER A 695 40.14 19.15 -4.06
N THR A 696 39.56 20.21 -3.50
CA THR A 696 38.14 20.53 -3.68
C THR A 696 37.79 20.78 -5.16
N ALA A 697 38.74 21.28 -5.97
CA ALA A 697 38.55 21.52 -7.39
C ALA A 697 38.36 20.21 -8.18
N GLU A 698 39.21 19.22 -7.94
CA GLU A 698 39.09 17.90 -8.58
C GLU A 698 37.77 17.21 -8.20
N THR A 699 37.38 17.32 -6.92
CA THR A 699 36.11 16.76 -6.43
C THR A 699 34.90 17.42 -7.13
N LYS A 700 34.96 18.73 -7.37
CA LYS A 700 33.90 19.48 -8.07
C LYS A 700 33.83 19.16 -9.57
N MET A 701 34.95 18.82 -10.21
CA MET A 701 34.98 18.46 -11.63
C MET A 701 34.06 17.25 -11.95
N MET A 702 33.95 16.29 -11.03
CA MET A 702 33.00 15.17 -11.17
C MET A 702 31.54 15.65 -11.18
N MET A 703 31.22 16.63 -10.33
CA MET A 703 29.89 17.23 -10.26
C MET A 703 29.57 18.05 -11.52
N GLU A 704 30.56 18.78 -12.05
CA GLU A 704 30.41 19.55 -13.29
C GLU A 704 30.09 18.66 -14.49
N LYS A 705 30.76 17.49 -14.59
CA LYS A 705 30.42 16.48 -15.61
C LYS A 705 28.97 16.00 -15.46
N ALA A 706 28.49 15.82 -14.24
CA ALA A 706 27.14 15.33 -13.97
C ALA A 706 26.06 16.32 -14.38
N LEU A 707 26.33 17.63 -14.39
CA LEU A 707 25.38 18.66 -14.83
C LEU A 707 24.89 18.46 -16.27
N ALA A 708 25.70 17.83 -17.12
CA ALA A 708 25.36 17.56 -18.51
C ALA A 708 24.49 16.30 -18.71
N ILE A 709 24.23 15.54 -17.64
CA ILE A 709 23.56 14.23 -17.73
C ILE A 709 22.08 14.38 -17.36
N PRO A 710 21.15 14.16 -18.29
CA PRO A 710 19.73 14.16 -17.99
C PRO A 710 19.38 13.12 -16.93
N GLY A 711 18.70 13.55 -15.86
CA GLY A 711 18.32 12.71 -14.73
C GLY A 711 19.33 12.67 -13.58
N ALA A 712 20.44 13.41 -13.65
CA ALA A 712 21.39 13.55 -12.54
C ALA A 712 20.97 14.64 -11.54
N GLY A 713 20.73 14.27 -10.29
CA GLY A 713 20.57 15.15 -9.14
C GLY A 713 21.88 15.29 -8.37
N ILE A 714 22.30 16.51 -8.09
CA ILE A 714 23.62 16.85 -7.53
C ILE A 714 23.43 17.45 -6.14
N HIS A 715 24.12 16.89 -5.15
CA HIS A 715 24.07 17.35 -3.76
C HIS A 715 25.47 17.61 -3.22
N TRP A 716 25.86 18.88 -3.18
CA TRP A 716 27.11 19.33 -2.56
C TRP A 716 26.88 19.73 -1.11
N TYR A 717 27.61 19.09 -0.18
CA TYR A 717 27.32 19.26 1.25
C TYR A 717 27.87 20.56 1.86
N GLY A 718 28.59 21.38 1.11
CA GLY A 718 29.15 22.64 1.64
C GLY A 718 30.29 22.43 2.65
N LYS A 719 30.91 21.24 2.67
CA LYS A 719 32.10 20.99 3.51
C LYS A 719 33.27 21.84 2.98
N GLY A 720 34.15 22.29 3.89
CA GLY A 720 35.38 23.03 3.59
C GLY A 720 36.38 22.22 2.76
N GLU A 721 37.64 22.14 3.19
CA GLU A 721 38.64 21.37 2.42
C GLU A 721 38.25 19.89 2.25
N ALA A 722 38.41 19.41 1.02
CA ALA A 722 38.32 18.00 0.68
C ALA A 722 39.45 17.24 1.37
N LYS A 723 39.11 16.14 2.05
CA LYS A 723 40.08 15.24 2.68
C LYS A 723 39.84 13.83 2.16
N LYS A 724 40.90 13.04 2.06
CA LYS A 724 40.82 11.65 1.61
C LYS A 724 39.77 10.87 2.41
N GLY A 725 38.80 10.26 1.72
CA GLY A 725 37.73 9.45 2.32
C GLY A 725 36.58 10.26 2.96
N ARG A 726 36.65 11.60 2.98
CA ARG A 726 35.55 12.44 3.47
C ARG A 726 34.44 12.48 2.41
N LYS A 727 33.20 12.14 2.78
CA LYS A 727 32.02 12.28 1.92
C LYS A 727 31.76 13.77 1.64
N MET A 728 32.02 14.24 0.42
CA MET A 728 31.93 15.66 0.03
C MET A 728 30.60 16.00 -0.67
N ALA A 729 30.07 15.05 -1.43
CA ALA A 729 28.82 15.19 -2.17
C ALA A 729 28.23 13.81 -2.49
N HIS A 730 27.04 13.79 -3.08
CA HIS A 730 26.55 12.65 -3.83
C HIS A 730 25.88 13.10 -5.13
N ILE A 731 25.79 12.16 -6.08
CA ILE A 731 25.02 12.31 -7.31
C ILE A 731 24.02 11.17 -7.38
N THR A 732 22.75 11.47 -7.63
CA THR A 732 21.72 10.47 -7.92
C THR A 732 21.36 10.53 -9.39
N PHE A 733 21.60 9.44 -10.12
CA PHE A 733 21.15 9.30 -11.50
C PHE A 733 19.80 8.58 -11.53
N THR A 734 18.81 9.16 -12.20
CA THR A 734 17.48 8.58 -12.37
C THR A 734 17.17 8.33 -13.84
N GLY A 735 16.32 7.34 -14.11
CA GLY A 735 15.94 6.97 -15.46
C GLY A 735 14.83 5.91 -15.47
N PRO A 736 14.37 5.51 -16.66
CA PRO A 736 13.36 4.45 -16.79
C PRO A 736 13.92 3.05 -16.50
N SER A 737 15.24 2.86 -16.55
CA SER A 737 15.89 1.59 -16.22
C SER A 737 17.33 1.78 -15.74
N LEU A 738 17.89 0.79 -15.04
CA LEU A 738 19.31 0.77 -14.65
C LEU A 738 20.24 0.76 -15.88
N PHE A 739 19.81 0.14 -16.98
CA PHE A 739 20.56 0.11 -18.23
C PHE A 739 20.79 1.51 -18.79
N GLU A 740 19.73 2.32 -18.92
CA GLU A 740 19.86 3.69 -19.41
C GLU A 740 20.70 4.57 -18.49
N ILE A 741 20.57 4.39 -17.17
CA ILE A 741 21.38 5.11 -16.18
C ILE A 741 22.86 4.78 -16.37
N GLN A 742 23.20 3.50 -16.46
CA GLN A 742 24.58 3.05 -16.65
C GLN A 742 25.14 3.58 -17.97
N ALA A 743 24.40 3.44 -19.08
CA ALA A 743 24.84 3.92 -20.39
C ALA A 743 25.18 5.42 -20.38
N ARG A 744 24.30 6.25 -19.81
CA ARG A 744 24.49 7.70 -19.74
C ARG A 744 25.65 8.08 -18.82
N ALA A 745 25.70 7.55 -17.61
CA ALA A 745 26.70 7.96 -16.62
C ALA A 745 28.10 7.42 -16.94
N SER A 746 28.22 6.23 -17.53
CA SER A 746 29.49 5.67 -17.97
C SER A 746 30.08 6.43 -19.16
N ALA A 747 29.26 7.01 -20.05
CA ALA A 747 29.75 7.85 -21.15
C ALA A 747 30.51 9.10 -20.66
N TYR A 748 30.24 9.55 -19.43
CA TYR A 748 30.91 10.67 -18.78
C TYR A 748 31.99 10.23 -17.78
N GLY A 749 32.22 8.91 -17.65
CA GLY A 749 33.20 8.33 -16.74
C GLY A 749 32.87 8.49 -15.25
N LEU A 750 31.58 8.64 -14.91
CA LEU A 750 31.13 8.83 -13.53
C LEU A 750 30.68 7.54 -12.85
N LEU A 751 30.12 6.59 -13.60
CA LEU A 751 29.78 5.27 -13.09
C LEU A 751 30.64 4.21 -13.77
N ALA A 752 31.23 3.34 -12.94
CA ALA A 752 31.78 2.08 -13.43
C ALA A 752 30.62 1.19 -13.90
N SER A 753 30.85 0.39 -14.94
CA SER A 753 29.89 -0.65 -15.34
C SER A 753 29.67 -1.58 -14.15
N PHE A 754 28.43 -1.74 -13.71
CA PHE A 754 28.04 -2.77 -12.76
C PHE A 754 27.29 -3.86 -13.50
N SER A 755 27.35 -5.09 -12.98
CA SER A 755 26.64 -6.22 -13.60
C SER A 755 25.15 -5.95 -13.52
N LEU A 756 24.54 -5.69 -14.68
CA LEU A 756 23.09 -5.69 -14.83
C LEU A 756 22.64 -7.14 -14.95
N ALA A 757 21.50 -7.45 -14.35
CA ALA A 757 20.84 -8.70 -14.67
C ALA A 757 20.53 -8.72 -16.17
N PRO A 758 20.80 -9.83 -16.87
CA PRO A 758 20.72 -9.88 -18.32
C PRO A 758 19.32 -9.50 -18.80
N ALA A 759 19.24 -8.75 -19.90
CA ALA A 759 17.94 -8.33 -20.46
C ALA A 759 17.23 -9.50 -21.17
N VAL A 760 18.01 -10.49 -21.64
CA VAL A 760 17.49 -11.63 -22.41
C VAL A 760 17.92 -12.95 -21.77
N GLY A 761 16.96 -13.86 -21.57
CA GLY A 761 17.22 -15.24 -21.19
C GLY A 761 17.22 -16.17 -22.40
N ILE A 762 18.33 -16.83 -22.71
CA ILE A 762 18.41 -17.89 -23.72
C ILE A 762 18.39 -19.24 -23.01
N ILE A 763 17.34 -20.02 -23.26
CA ILE A 763 17.18 -21.36 -22.69
C ILE A 763 17.02 -22.41 -23.78
N MET A 764 17.52 -23.60 -23.48
CA MET A 764 17.44 -24.75 -24.39
C MET A 764 17.17 -26.05 -23.67
N GLY A 765 16.50 -26.99 -24.35
CA GLY A 765 16.10 -28.28 -23.77
C GLY A 765 17.26 -29.24 -23.51
N SER A 766 18.33 -29.12 -24.31
CA SER A 766 19.57 -29.87 -24.18
C SER A 766 20.76 -29.09 -24.72
N ASP A 767 21.96 -29.50 -24.33
CA ASP A 767 23.23 -29.12 -24.96
C ASP A 767 23.28 -29.35 -26.48
N SER A 768 22.58 -30.37 -27.00
CA SER A 768 22.48 -30.63 -28.45
C SER A 768 21.80 -29.50 -29.24
N ASP A 769 21.04 -28.62 -28.58
CA ASP A 769 20.39 -27.47 -29.21
C ASP A 769 21.34 -26.26 -29.34
N LEU A 770 22.46 -26.25 -28.60
CA LEU A 770 23.42 -25.15 -28.54
C LEU A 770 23.99 -24.74 -29.91
N PRO A 771 24.33 -25.66 -30.85
CA PRO A 771 24.83 -25.27 -32.16
C PRO A 771 23.88 -24.36 -32.95
N THR A 772 22.57 -24.48 -32.71
CA THR A 772 21.56 -23.57 -33.26
C THR A 772 21.42 -22.33 -32.37
N MET A 773 21.28 -22.51 -31.05
CA MET A 773 20.95 -21.41 -30.14
C MET A 773 22.06 -20.36 -29.97
N LYS A 774 23.33 -20.72 -30.22
CA LYS A 774 24.46 -19.77 -30.18
C LYS A 774 24.28 -18.59 -31.15
N ASP A 775 23.52 -18.76 -32.23
CA ASP A 775 23.33 -17.70 -33.21
C ASP A 775 22.43 -16.58 -32.65
N ALA A 776 21.52 -16.90 -31.71
CA ALA A 776 20.77 -15.88 -30.97
C ALA A 776 21.72 -15.05 -30.09
N ALA A 777 22.62 -15.73 -29.35
CA ALA A 777 23.63 -15.09 -28.53
C ALA A 777 24.55 -14.16 -29.35
N GLY A 778 25.07 -14.63 -30.49
CA GLY A 778 25.94 -13.82 -31.36
C GLY A 778 25.27 -12.55 -31.89
N VAL A 779 23.96 -12.59 -32.14
CA VAL A 779 23.20 -11.37 -32.46
C VAL A 779 23.17 -10.44 -31.27
N LEU A 780 22.80 -10.91 -30.07
CA LEU A 780 22.74 -10.07 -28.87
C LEU A 780 24.10 -9.42 -28.56
N GLU A 781 25.20 -10.15 -28.75
CA GLU A 781 26.58 -9.62 -28.63
C GLU A 781 26.86 -8.48 -29.60
N THR A 782 26.45 -8.64 -30.87
CA THR A 782 26.59 -7.60 -31.91
C THR A 782 25.87 -6.30 -31.52
N PHE A 783 24.71 -6.42 -30.87
CA PHE A 783 23.93 -5.28 -30.40
C PHE A 783 24.35 -4.78 -29.01
N GLY A 784 25.28 -5.45 -28.33
CA GLY A 784 25.69 -5.15 -26.96
C GLY A 784 24.54 -5.30 -25.96
N VAL A 785 23.72 -6.34 -26.12
CA VAL A 785 22.63 -6.69 -25.21
C VAL A 785 23.09 -7.84 -24.32
N ASP A 786 23.12 -7.61 -23.01
CA ASP A 786 23.49 -8.63 -22.04
C ASP A 786 22.44 -9.76 -21.99
N TYR A 787 22.91 -10.99 -21.99
CA TYR A 787 22.07 -12.18 -21.98
C TYR A 787 22.62 -13.25 -21.03
N GLU A 788 21.73 -14.11 -20.53
CA GLU A 788 22.11 -15.39 -19.92
C GLU A 788 21.82 -16.53 -20.89
N LEU A 789 22.63 -17.59 -20.84
CA LEU A 789 22.46 -18.78 -21.66
C LEU A 789 22.58 -20.03 -20.78
N THR A 790 21.54 -20.87 -20.75
CA THR A 790 21.53 -22.06 -19.89
C THR A 790 20.61 -23.18 -20.40
N ILE A 791 20.75 -24.38 -19.83
CA ILE A 791 19.93 -25.55 -20.17
C ILE A 791 18.76 -25.64 -19.18
N VAL A 792 17.55 -25.74 -19.72
CA VAL A 792 16.28 -25.87 -19.01
C VAL A 792 15.41 -26.87 -19.75
N SER A 793 15.22 -28.07 -19.19
CA SER A 793 14.49 -29.14 -19.85
C SER A 793 13.06 -29.23 -19.32
N ALA A 794 12.07 -29.01 -20.19
CA ALA A 794 10.66 -29.13 -19.81
C ALA A 794 10.28 -30.55 -19.35
N HIS A 795 10.94 -31.58 -19.89
CA HIS A 795 10.62 -32.99 -19.61
C HIS A 795 11.50 -33.62 -18.52
N ARG A 796 12.76 -33.18 -18.41
CA ARG A 796 13.73 -33.78 -17.48
C ARG A 796 13.92 -32.97 -16.20
N THR A 797 13.76 -31.64 -16.26
CA THR A 797 13.92 -30.74 -15.11
C THR A 797 12.76 -29.75 -14.98
N PRO A 798 11.50 -30.22 -14.92
CA PRO A 798 10.31 -29.35 -14.93
C PRO A 798 10.27 -28.35 -13.76
N GLY A 799 10.74 -28.72 -12.56
CA GLY A 799 10.81 -27.80 -11.42
C GLY A 799 11.74 -26.59 -11.69
N ARG A 800 12.92 -26.84 -12.25
CA ARG A 800 13.86 -25.78 -12.65
C ARG A 800 13.27 -24.88 -13.74
N MET A 801 12.55 -25.48 -14.70
CA MET A 801 11.88 -24.74 -15.78
C MET A 801 10.78 -23.84 -15.25
N TYR A 802 10.00 -24.35 -14.29
CA TYR A 802 8.97 -23.59 -13.60
C TYR A 802 9.55 -22.40 -12.81
N GLU A 803 10.57 -22.65 -11.99
CA GLU A 803 11.27 -21.61 -11.22
C GLU A 803 11.92 -20.56 -12.12
N TYR A 804 12.55 -20.99 -13.21
CA TYR A 804 13.18 -20.09 -14.18
C TYR A 804 12.15 -19.12 -14.79
N ALA A 805 11.01 -19.66 -15.27
CA ALA A 805 9.98 -18.88 -15.94
C ALA A 805 9.23 -17.94 -14.97
N GLN A 806 8.82 -18.43 -13.80
CA GLN A 806 8.08 -17.62 -12.82
C GLN A 806 8.92 -16.47 -12.26
N ASN A 807 10.22 -16.69 -12.07
CA ASN A 807 11.11 -15.68 -11.52
C ASN A 807 11.75 -14.79 -12.60
N ALA A 808 11.49 -15.04 -13.89
CA ALA A 808 12.17 -14.34 -14.99
C ALA A 808 12.04 -12.80 -14.91
N VAL A 809 10.83 -12.27 -14.74
CA VAL A 809 10.57 -10.83 -14.56
C VAL A 809 11.34 -10.28 -13.37
N GLN A 810 11.34 -11.03 -12.28
CA GLN A 810 11.95 -10.64 -11.01
C GLN A 810 13.48 -10.63 -11.09
N ARG A 811 14.04 -11.48 -11.94
CA ARG A 811 15.47 -11.51 -12.28
C ARG A 811 15.85 -10.42 -13.28
N GLY A 812 14.94 -9.53 -13.67
CA GLY A 812 15.22 -8.43 -14.59
C GLY A 812 15.22 -8.81 -16.07
N LEU A 813 14.88 -10.05 -16.41
CA LEU A 813 14.71 -10.45 -17.81
C LEU A 813 13.54 -9.66 -18.42
N GLN A 814 13.70 -9.28 -19.68
CA GLN A 814 12.68 -8.58 -20.46
C GLN A 814 12.17 -9.44 -21.62
N VAL A 815 12.99 -10.37 -22.13
CA VAL A 815 12.64 -11.31 -23.21
C VAL A 815 13.24 -12.68 -22.92
N ILE A 816 12.53 -13.75 -23.25
CA ILE A 816 13.07 -15.12 -23.21
C ILE A 816 13.11 -15.70 -24.62
N ILE A 817 14.25 -16.25 -25.01
CA ILE A 817 14.43 -17.03 -26.24
C ILE A 817 14.56 -18.50 -25.82
N ALA A 818 13.61 -19.33 -26.26
CA ALA A 818 13.55 -20.74 -25.89
C ALA A 818 13.70 -21.63 -27.13
N GLY A 819 14.71 -22.49 -27.13
CA GLY A 819 14.97 -23.47 -28.19
C GLY A 819 14.69 -24.91 -27.75
N ALA A 820 14.01 -25.67 -28.60
CA ALA A 820 13.86 -27.11 -28.39
C ALA A 820 13.66 -27.86 -29.71
N GLY A 821 14.22 -29.08 -29.78
CA GLY A 821 14.00 -30.04 -30.85
C GLY A 821 13.12 -31.21 -30.43
N GLY A 822 12.42 -31.83 -31.39
CA GLY A 822 11.57 -33.01 -31.12
C GLY A 822 10.25 -32.62 -30.44
N ALA A 823 9.99 -33.16 -29.25
CA ALA A 823 8.84 -32.78 -28.41
C ALA A 823 9.03 -31.37 -27.81
N ALA A 824 8.97 -30.34 -28.64
CA ALA A 824 9.42 -28.97 -28.35
C ALA A 824 8.47 -28.15 -27.47
N HIS A 825 8.11 -28.67 -26.30
CA HIS A 825 7.18 -28.01 -25.36
C HIS A 825 7.78 -26.82 -24.61
N LEU A 826 9.12 -26.71 -24.55
CA LEU A 826 9.80 -25.73 -23.68
C LEU A 826 9.30 -24.27 -23.89
N PRO A 827 9.22 -23.73 -25.12
CA PRO A 827 8.77 -22.35 -25.30
C PRO A 827 7.34 -22.12 -24.83
N GLY A 828 6.43 -23.06 -25.14
CA GLY A 828 5.02 -22.96 -24.74
C GLY A 828 4.83 -23.07 -23.22
N MET A 829 5.55 -23.98 -22.57
CA MET A 829 5.50 -24.13 -21.11
C MET A 829 6.04 -22.90 -20.39
N VAL A 830 7.12 -22.30 -20.90
CA VAL A 830 7.70 -21.09 -20.32
C VAL A 830 6.75 -19.90 -20.51
N ALA A 831 6.16 -19.75 -21.69
CA ALA A 831 5.16 -18.70 -21.96
C ALA A 831 3.91 -18.80 -21.08
N ALA A 832 3.52 -20.02 -20.69
CA ALA A 832 2.39 -20.21 -19.76
C ALA A 832 2.68 -19.74 -18.33
N LEU A 833 3.96 -19.58 -17.97
CA LEU A 833 4.40 -19.34 -16.60
C LEU A 833 4.99 -17.94 -16.39
N THR A 834 5.13 -17.14 -17.45
CA THR A 834 5.74 -15.82 -17.39
C THR A 834 4.97 -14.80 -18.22
N PRO A 835 4.82 -13.54 -17.76
CA PRO A 835 4.23 -12.48 -18.57
C PRO A 835 5.21 -11.87 -19.58
N LEU A 836 6.48 -12.30 -19.57
CA LEU A 836 7.48 -11.82 -20.54
C LEU A 836 7.20 -12.37 -21.94
N PRO A 837 7.54 -11.61 -23.00
CA PRO A 837 7.59 -12.13 -24.36
C PRO A 837 8.50 -13.36 -24.44
N VAL A 838 7.96 -14.46 -24.95
CA VAL A 838 8.72 -15.69 -25.25
C VAL A 838 8.83 -15.86 -26.75
N ILE A 839 10.07 -15.98 -27.22
CA ILE A 839 10.42 -16.27 -28.61
C ILE A 839 10.80 -17.74 -28.71
N GLY A 840 10.04 -18.51 -29.49
CA GLY A 840 10.28 -19.92 -29.70
C GLY A 840 11.16 -20.16 -30.92
N VAL A 841 12.24 -20.93 -30.75
CA VAL A 841 13.13 -21.37 -31.84
C VAL A 841 12.89 -22.87 -32.07
N PRO A 842 12.22 -23.25 -33.18
CA PRO A 842 12.09 -24.66 -33.54
C PRO A 842 13.45 -25.21 -33.94
N VAL A 843 14.05 -26.07 -33.11
CA VAL A 843 15.33 -26.70 -33.44
C VAL A 843 15.08 -27.87 -34.38
N LYS A 844 15.96 -28.02 -35.38
CA LYS A 844 15.83 -29.04 -36.43
C LYS A 844 15.96 -30.44 -35.81
N SER A 845 14.86 -31.19 -35.79
CA SER A 845 14.85 -32.61 -35.40
C SER A 845 15.45 -33.48 -36.52
N SER A 846 15.99 -34.64 -36.17
CA SER A 846 16.52 -35.62 -37.14
C SER A 846 15.42 -36.29 -37.97
N THR A 847 14.23 -36.48 -37.40
CA THR A 847 13.14 -37.25 -38.02
C THR A 847 12.28 -36.42 -38.97
N LEU A 848 11.87 -35.22 -38.55
CA LEU A 848 10.92 -34.38 -39.28
C LEU A 848 11.49 -33.01 -39.66
N SER A 849 12.82 -32.87 -39.62
CA SER A 849 13.53 -31.63 -39.96
C SER A 849 13.00 -30.39 -39.22
N GLY A 850 12.50 -30.57 -37.99
CA GLY A 850 11.96 -29.49 -37.15
C GLY A 850 10.53 -29.05 -37.45
N VAL A 851 9.80 -29.70 -38.36
CA VAL A 851 8.37 -29.42 -38.61
C VAL A 851 7.52 -29.78 -37.38
N ASP A 852 7.89 -30.85 -36.70
CA ASP A 852 7.37 -31.25 -35.39
C ASP A 852 7.59 -30.16 -34.34
N SER A 853 8.83 -29.66 -34.24
CA SER A 853 9.16 -28.57 -33.33
C SER A 853 8.35 -27.30 -33.66
N LEU A 854 8.21 -26.98 -34.95
CA LEU A 854 7.48 -25.79 -35.40
C LEU A 854 6.01 -25.84 -34.99
N TYR A 855 5.32 -26.95 -35.30
CA TYR A 855 3.92 -27.11 -34.94
C TYR A 855 3.72 -27.14 -33.42
N SER A 856 4.63 -27.76 -32.66
CA SER A 856 4.58 -27.76 -31.20
C SER A 856 4.69 -26.36 -30.60
N ILE A 857 5.41 -25.45 -31.24
CA ILE A 857 5.67 -24.11 -30.71
C ILE A 857 4.62 -23.10 -31.19
N CYS A 858 4.15 -23.22 -32.44
CA CYS A 858 3.20 -22.26 -33.00
C CYS A 858 1.74 -22.53 -32.61
N GLN A 859 1.37 -23.77 -32.28
CA GLN A 859 0.00 -24.17 -31.93
C GLN A 859 -0.29 -23.95 -30.43
N MET A 860 -0.30 -22.69 -30.00
CA MET A 860 -0.58 -22.34 -28.60
C MET A 860 -2.05 -22.01 -28.34
N PRO A 861 -2.60 -22.37 -27.17
CA PRO A 861 -3.96 -22.01 -26.78
C PRO A 861 -4.12 -20.49 -26.59
N LYS A 862 -5.36 -20.01 -26.69
CA LYS A 862 -5.72 -18.61 -26.42
C LYS A 862 -5.21 -18.20 -25.04
N GLY A 863 -4.46 -17.10 -24.99
CA GLY A 863 -3.90 -16.53 -23.75
C GLY A 863 -2.43 -16.85 -23.47
N VAL A 864 -1.80 -17.74 -24.25
CA VAL A 864 -0.38 -18.12 -24.06
C VAL A 864 0.43 -17.96 -25.37
N PRO A 865 0.61 -16.73 -25.87
CA PRO A 865 1.28 -16.53 -27.17
C PRO A 865 2.78 -16.84 -27.10
N VAL A 866 3.29 -17.48 -28.16
CA VAL A 866 4.73 -17.65 -28.40
C VAL A 866 5.08 -17.07 -29.77
N ALA A 867 6.04 -16.14 -29.81
CA ALA A 867 6.54 -15.59 -31.06
C ALA A 867 7.49 -16.60 -31.71
N THR A 868 7.02 -17.33 -32.73
CA THR A 868 7.78 -18.43 -33.32
C THR A 868 8.58 -17.97 -34.53
N VAL A 869 9.90 -18.21 -34.54
CA VAL A 869 10.75 -17.94 -35.72
C VAL A 869 10.85 -19.17 -36.63
N ALA A 870 11.47 -19.00 -37.81
CA ALA A 870 11.70 -20.10 -38.74
C ALA A 870 12.57 -21.21 -38.11
N ILE A 871 12.39 -22.44 -38.59
CA ILE A 871 13.13 -23.62 -38.12
C ILE A 871 14.65 -23.36 -38.18
N GLY A 872 15.33 -23.58 -37.05
CA GLY A 872 16.77 -23.41 -36.90
C GLY A 872 17.26 -21.96 -36.90
N ASN A 873 16.37 -20.96 -36.98
CA ASN A 873 16.76 -19.57 -37.17
C ASN A 873 16.85 -18.80 -35.84
N ALA A 874 17.77 -19.21 -34.97
CA ALA A 874 17.99 -18.54 -33.69
C ALA A 874 18.51 -17.10 -33.84
N ALA A 875 19.26 -16.80 -34.91
CA ALA A 875 19.67 -15.43 -35.22
C ALA A 875 18.47 -14.46 -35.32
N ASN A 876 17.41 -14.88 -36.01
CA ASN A 876 16.17 -14.08 -36.08
C ASN A 876 15.47 -13.97 -34.73
N ALA A 877 15.61 -14.95 -33.83
CA ALA A 877 15.10 -14.82 -32.47
C ALA A 877 15.88 -13.77 -31.68
N GLY A 878 17.21 -13.72 -31.83
CA GLY A 878 18.04 -12.64 -31.29
C GLY A 878 17.62 -11.26 -31.84
N LEU A 879 17.45 -11.13 -33.16
CA LEU A 879 16.99 -9.87 -33.78
C LEU A 879 15.59 -9.46 -33.33
N LEU A 880 14.69 -10.43 -33.14
CA LEU A 880 13.35 -10.15 -32.64
C LEU A 880 13.39 -9.69 -31.18
N ALA A 881 14.23 -10.30 -30.33
CA ALA A 881 14.46 -9.82 -28.97
C ALA A 881 15.00 -8.38 -28.97
N VAL A 882 15.99 -8.08 -29.81
CA VAL A 882 16.52 -6.71 -30.01
C VAL A 882 15.41 -5.72 -30.39
N ARG A 883 14.50 -6.10 -31.29
CA ARG A 883 13.36 -5.24 -31.69
C ARG A 883 12.35 -5.05 -30.56
N ILE A 884 12.06 -6.10 -29.79
CA ILE A 884 11.19 -6.02 -28.62
C ILE A 884 11.78 -5.04 -27.60
N LEU A 885 13.06 -5.20 -27.25
CA LEU A 885 13.77 -4.28 -26.35
C LEU A 885 13.83 -2.85 -26.92
N GLY A 886 14.13 -2.72 -28.23
CA GLY A 886 14.23 -1.44 -28.93
C GLY A 886 12.94 -0.64 -28.96
N SER A 887 11.78 -1.28 -28.79
CA SER A 887 10.49 -0.56 -28.65
C SER A 887 10.43 0.35 -27.41
N GLY A 888 11.18 -0.01 -26.36
CA GLY A 888 11.30 0.76 -25.12
C GLY A 888 12.66 1.44 -24.92
N GLN A 889 13.73 0.96 -25.58
CA GLN A 889 15.11 1.41 -25.36
C GLN A 889 15.68 2.09 -26.62
N ARG A 890 15.82 3.42 -26.60
CA ARG A 890 16.23 4.23 -27.75
C ARG A 890 17.61 3.87 -28.30
N ASP A 891 18.55 3.49 -27.43
CA ASP A 891 19.92 3.15 -27.86
C ASP A 891 19.93 1.86 -28.70
N ILE A 892 19.14 0.85 -28.29
CA ILE A 892 18.99 -0.40 -29.03
C ILE A 892 18.25 -0.15 -30.36
N LEU A 893 17.21 0.69 -30.34
CA LEU A 893 16.51 1.09 -31.56
C LEU A 893 17.45 1.74 -32.58
N GLY A 894 18.29 2.69 -32.14
CA GLY A 894 19.27 3.35 -33.00
C GLY A 894 20.28 2.38 -33.61
N LYS A 895 20.76 1.38 -32.83
CA LYS A 895 21.61 0.30 -33.36
C LYS A 895 20.88 -0.56 -34.40
N MET A 896 19.59 -0.86 -34.18
CA MET A 896 18.76 -1.62 -35.13
C MET A 896 18.53 -0.87 -36.43
N GLU A 897 18.31 0.45 -36.37
CA GLU A 897 18.24 1.32 -37.55
C GLU A 897 19.58 1.36 -38.31
N GLY A 898 20.70 1.40 -37.58
CA GLY A 898 22.04 1.27 -38.17
C GLY A 898 22.22 -0.06 -38.89
N TRP A 899 21.85 -1.17 -38.25
CA TRP A 899 21.93 -2.51 -38.82
C TRP A 899 21.09 -2.65 -40.10
N LEU A 900 19.87 -2.07 -40.14
CA LEU A 900 19.02 -2.11 -41.33
C LEU A 900 19.68 -1.38 -42.52
N ARG A 901 20.29 -0.22 -42.27
CA ARG A 901 21.05 0.51 -43.29
C ARG A 901 22.28 -0.25 -43.77
N GLU A 902 22.97 -0.94 -42.87
CA GLU A 902 24.12 -1.77 -43.25
C GLU A 902 23.69 -2.95 -44.12
N GLN A 903 22.60 -3.64 -43.79
CA GLN A 903 22.06 -4.73 -44.60
C GLN A 903 21.64 -4.27 -45.99
N GLU A 904 20.99 -3.11 -46.09
CA GLU A 904 20.70 -2.47 -47.38
C GLU A 904 21.97 -2.23 -48.19
N GLY A 905 22.99 -1.61 -47.58
CA GLY A 905 24.29 -1.38 -48.23
C GLY A 905 24.95 -2.68 -48.71
N GLN A 906 24.94 -3.74 -47.90
CA GLN A 906 25.50 -5.05 -48.28
C GLN A 906 24.75 -5.67 -49.48
N VAL A 907 23.43 -5.53 -49.54
CA VAL A 907 22.62 -6.02 -50.65
C VAL A 907 22.88 -5.21 -51.92
N LEU A 908 22.95 -3.88 -51.81
CA LEU A 908 23.25 -2.99 -52.94
C LEU A 908 24.63 -3.28 -53.54
N VAL A 909 25.66 -3.49 -52.71
CA VAL A 909 27.00 -3.90 -53.18
C VAL A 909 26.97 -5.26 -53.87
N LYS A 910 26.21 -6.22 -53.34
CA LYS A 910 26.05 -7.54 -53.99
C LYS A 910 25.29 -7.44 -55.31
N ALA A 911 24.26 -6.58 -55.38
CA ALA A 911 23.48 -6.32 -56.58
C ALA A 911 24.36 -5.68 -57.66
N GLU A 912 25.11 -4.63 -57.33
CA GLU A 912 26.05 -3.98 -58.24
C GLU A 912 27.10 -4.97 -58.76
N ARG A 913 27.65 -5.84 -57.89
CA ARG A 913 28.59 -6.89 -58.30
C ARG A 913 27.95 -7.88 -59.27
N LEU A 914 26.69 -8.28 -59.02
CA LEU A 914 25.95 -9.21 -59.87
C LEU A 914 25.61 -8.57 -61.23
N GLU A 915 25.21 -7.31 -61.24
CA GLU A 915 24.89 -6.54 -62.45
C GLU A 915 26.13 -6.30 -63.31
N LYS A 916 27.26 -5.95 -62.69
CA LYS A 916 28.52 -5.66 -63.38
C LYS A 916 29.19 -6.90 -63.96
N ASN A 917 29.24 -7.99 -63.19
CA ASN A 917 30.03 -9.17 -63.55
C ASN A 917 29.16 -10.30 -64.15
N GLY A 918 27.83 -10.19 -64.07
CA GLY A 918 26.89 -11.23 -64.46
C GLY A 918 26.88 -12.43 -63.52
N TRP A 919 25.81 -13.22 -63.58
CA TRP A 919 25.57 -14.32 -62.63
C TRP A 919 26.63 -15.44 -62.70
N LYS A 920 27.24 -15.69 -63.87
CA LYS A 920 28.23 -16.75 -64.06
C LYS A 920 29.52 -16.48 -63.28
N GLU A 921 30.03 -15.25 -63.36
CA GLU A 921 31.21 -14.83 -62.61
C GLU A 921 30.89 -14.68 -61.11
N TYR A 922 29.69 -14.19 -60.79
CA TYR A 922 29.23 -14.04 -59.40
C TYR A 922 29.16 -15.35 -58.62
N LEU A 923 28.75 -16.45 -59.28
CA LEU A 923 28.68 -17.79 -58.69
C LEU A 923 30.02 -18.56 -58.73
N GLY A 924 31.08 -17.97 -59.30
CA GLY A 924 32.38 -18.64 -59.46
C GLY A 924 32.31 -19.86 -60.39
N THR A 925 31.36 -19.90 -61.34
CA THR A 925 31.26 -21.00 -62.30
C THR A 925 32.32 -20.79 -63.39
N PRO A 926 33.29 -21.71 -63.60
CA PRO A 926 34.29 -21.53 -64.63
C PRO A 926 33.65 -21.44 -66.02
N LYS A 927 34.20 -20.56 -66.86
CA LYS A 927 33.71 -20.28 -68.23
C LYS A 927 33.64 -21.51 -69.11
#